data_AF-A0A1B6J4F9-F1
#
_entry.id   AF-A0A1B6J4F9-F1
#
_cell.length_a   1.000
_cell.length_b   1.000
_cell.length_c   1.000
_cell.angle_alpha   90.00
_cell.angle_beta   90.00
_cell.angle_gamma   90.00
#
_symmetry.space_group_name_H-M   'P 1'
#
loop_
_entity.id
_entity.type
_entity.pdbx_description
1 polymer ?
#
loop_
_entity_poly.entity_id
_entity_poly.type
_entity_poly.pdbx_seq_one_letter_code
_entity_poly.pdbx_strand_id
1 'polypeptide(L)'
;SAAPKPKPTESSMDVESEESTTSSVEDIEDIGSRGPKLKKPTRPVARTKKRKRGNSPTAPSQALIATSWRDALGPPPPKGDTEEQLKVWLVYQKKKWAWQLEQKAFRASLGKRIRSEPDKTSSRPSGTLGSFIKKTQQTLLNTPWQIIQLGETNEPGVLRLWVLVGAELHQLRLIVPRIFYVNQRSPRTETEDALWRKCSRILPRSRPSYYLYEFSVPEQLYREHSQELMADLSMPDIEGIYETQVTLEFRTLLKLGCVCTVEREEARRLAASSSRDINTFSLHQLKMLSLAQQPYLKEGVAKVRHIFLYHHKASTGPRALMGLFMPATKRALVVILDSVRTNQMPNLNSLIAAEKTAKLNKGKDADELPETELSFEVRVETEFRQACRQIQRALQAYRDEKKGPTLVAIQSQMDIPALVSSMPGLNDFPVVPIYIQDMDSLYATLDWQRVGAKAMLRHYLNMETGLQLTTEQCRYFHVPLGNLPADPTLFGADLFYGRHLQRHNCVLWCSQTDKPDLGGREADDNRLLTELEESTSVVTNNAGCYSTVCVELDLDSLAVNTLLQSHHVNDMEGTSSSVSFDLMPQVSIDEMVGGQTAVLPTYDETALCSGAFRVLRSMVNAWIRDVSLHRNVFADFQIVHFYRWLRSPNALLYDPALRRTLHNLMKKLFMQLVSEFKRLGATIVYANFSKLLLCTKKRTVEDAIGYVEFVVTSIRNKELFHGIQISYHQCWEYLVWLDLSNHGGVKGNLPKGLAGVGEGELMTRRTNEEEEGEEDEDEEEGVQLNKDDEDEDDGPEIIMNWNMVEYLPESVRMHFSA
;
A
#
# COMPACT_ATOMS: atom_id res chain seq x y z
N SER A 1 2.72 -55.80 -24.86
CA SER A 1 3.18 -57.20 -24.88
C SER A 1 3.78 -57.53 -26.23
N ALA A 2 4.83 -58.33 -26.21
CA ALA A 2 5.51 -58.98 -27.35
C ALA A 2 6.31 -58.08 -28.31
N ALA A 3 7.63 -58.13 -28.12
CA ALA A 3 8.67 -58.00 -29.15
C ALA A 3 8.58 -59.19 -30.17
N PRO A 4 9.54 -59.48 -31.09
CA PRO A 4 10.82 -58.82 -31.40
C PRO A 4 11.31 -58.89 -32.89
N LYS A 5 12.57 -58.43 -33.12
CA LYS A 5 13.63 -58.98 -34.03
C LYS A 5 13.59 -58.64 -35.55
N PRO A 6 14.73 -58.74 -36.28
CA PRO A 6 16.02 -58.03 -36.10
C PRO A 6 16.63 -57.52 -37.45
N LYS A 7 17.78 -56.83 -37.37
CA LYS A 7 18.64 -56.34 -38.48
C LYS A 7 19.13 -57.44 -39.44
N PRO A 8 19.62 -57.06 -40.63
CA PRO A 8 21.07 -57.16 -40.85
C PRO A 8 21.71 -55.95 -41.56
N THR A 9 23.04 -55.93 -41.43
CA THR A 9 24.12 -55.07 -41.95
C THR A 9 24.58 -55.45 -43.35
N GLU A 10 25.15 -54.49 -44.10
CA GLU A 10 26.25 -54.57 -45.11
C GLU A 10 26.32 -53.18 -45.81
N SER A 11 27.36 -52.35 -45.76
CA SER A 11 28.76 -52.40 -46.26
C SER A 11 28.93 -52.17 -47.77
N SER A 12 29.45 -50.99 -48.16
CA SER A 12 30.37 -50.66 -49.30
C SER A 12 30.26 -49.14 -49.57
N MET A 13 31.31 -48.35 -49.33
CA MET A 13 32.43 -47.99 -50.22
C MET A 13 32.01 -47.16 -51.45
N ASP A 14 32.40 -45.88 -51.45
CA ASP A 14 32.81 -45.03 -52.59
C ASP A 14 33.35 -43.72 -51.98
N VAL A 15 34.67 -43.45 -51.96
CA VAL A 15 35.55 -42.89 -53.01
C VAL A 15 35.31 -41.39 -53.28
N GLU A 16 36.30 -40.61 -52.83
CA GLU A 16 36.86 -39.33 -53.32
C GLU A 16 35.95 -38.14 -53.68
N SER A 17 36.19 -37.01 -53.01
CA SER A 17 36.89 -35.84 -53.59
C SER A 17 36.53 -34.56 -52.80
N GLU A 18 37.53 -33.96 -52.16
CA GLU A 18 37.42 -32.66 -51.50
C GLU A 18 37.55 -31.56 -52.56
N GLU A 19 36.44 -30.86 -52.86
CA GLU A 19 36.48 -29.53 -53.47
C GLU A 19 35.65 -28.54 -52.65
N SER A 20 36.30 -27.41 -52.38
CA SER A 20 35.84 -26.31 -51.56
C SER A 20 34.86 -25.39 -52.30
N THR A 21 33.63 -25.29 -51.80
CA THR A 21 32.69 -24.22 -52.18
C THR A 21 32.04 -23.57 -50.95
N THR A 22 32.53 -22.37 -50.64
CA THR A 22 31.76 -21.17 -50.25
C THR A 22 30.41 -21.34 -49.56
N SER A 23 30.37 -21.21 -48.23
CA SER A 23 29.12 -21.01 -47.47
C SER A 23 28.65 -19.56 -47.56
N SER A 24 27.60 -19.32 -48.35
CA SER A 24 26.78 -18.11 -48.33
C SER A 24 26.10 -17.94 -46.96
N VAL A 25 26.18 -16.74 -46.39
CA VAL A 25 25.55 -16.40 -45.10
C VAL A 25 24.08 -16.04 -45.36
N GLU A 26 23.17 -16.82 -44.77
CA GLU A 26 21.72 -16.67 -44.84
C GLU A 26 21.22 -15.43 -44.07
N ASP A 27 20.15 -14.81 -44.58
CA ASP A 27 19.55 -13.54 -44.14
C ASP A 27 18.36 -13.78 -43.19
N ILE A 28 18.01 -12.75 -42.42
CA ILE A 28 17.18 -12.81 -41.21
C ILE A 28 15.67 -13.03 -41.45
N GLU A 29 15.22 -13.14 -42.71
CA GLU A 29 13.80 -13.34 -43.05
C GLU A 29 13.40 -14.82 -43.25
N ASP A 30 14.35 -15.77 -43.26
CA ASP A 30 14.07 -17.19 -43.52
C ASP A 30 13.80 -18.05 -42.25
N ILE A 31 13.74 -17.44 -41.07
CA ILE A 31 13.60 -18.15 -39.77
C ILE A 31 12.17 -18.64 -39.47
N GLY A 32 11.19 -18.36 -40.34
CA GLY A 32 9.77 -18.66 -40.10
C GLY A 32 9.28 -20.06 -40.46
N SER A 33 10.11 -20.95 -41.03
CA SER A 33 9.60 -22.15 -41.69
C SER A 33 10.34 -23.44 -41.30
N ARG A 34 9.87 -24.15 -40.25
CA ARG A 34 9.62 -25.63 -40.20
C ARG A 34 9.60 -26.18 -38.76
N GLY A 35 8.65 -27.11 -38.53
CA GLY A 35 8.26 -27.69 -37.24
C GLY A 35 9.21 -28.73 -36.61
N PRO A 36 8.80 -29.37 -35.49
CA PRO A 36 9.70 -29.90 -34.48
C PRO A 36 10.10 -31.36 -34.70
N LYS A 37 11.36 -31.73 -34.45
CA LYS A 37 11.77 -33.13 -34.23
C LYS A 37 12.67 -33.30 -33.00
N LEU A 38 12.49 -34.48 -32.40
CA LEU A 38 12.74 -34.89 -31.01
C LEU A 38 14.19 -34.89 -30.52
N LYS A 39 14.35 -34.77 -29.18
CA LYS A 39 15.60 -34.86 -28.41
C LYS A 39 15.92 -36.29 -27.92
N LYS A 40 17.24 -36.51 -27.73
CA LYS A 40 18.00 -37.32 -26.71
C LYS A 40 18.77 -38.55 -27.26
N PRO A 41 19.83 -39.05 -26.58
CA PRO A 41 20.47 -38.59 -25.32
C PRO A 41 22.00 -38.38 -25.35
N THR A 42 22.51 -37.87 -24.23
CA THR A 42 23.88 -37.54 -23.82
C THR A 42 24.68 -38.77 -23.33
N ARG A 43 26.02 -38.86 -23.42
CA ARG A 43 27.10 -38.36 -22.50
C ARG A 43 28.45 -39.05 -22.92
N PRO A 44 29.58 -38.93 -22.18
CA PRO A 44 30.56 -37.84 -22.21
C PRO A 44 32.00 -38.34 -22.50
N VAL A 45 32.93 -37.46 -22.92
CA VAL A 45 34.37 -37.81 -22.87
C VAL A 45 35.15 -36.70 -22.20
N ALA A 46 35.80 -37.08 -21.09
CA ALA A 46 36.83 -36.31 -20.43
C ALA A 46 38.17 -36.46 -21.15
N ARG A 47 38.91 -35.36 -21.35
CA ARG A 47 40.39 -35.39 -21.26
C ARG A 47 41.00 -33.98 -21.16
N THR A 48 41.48 -33.71 -19.95
CA THR A 48 42.71 -33.01 -19.58
C THR A 48 43.46 -32.24 -20.69
N LYS A 49 43.41 -30.90 -20.63
CA LYS A 49 44.31 -30.03 -21.39
C LYS A 49 45.68 -29.96 -20.71
N LYS A 50 46.64 -30.71 -21.28
CA LYS A 50 48.08 -30.47 -21.08
C LYS A 50 48.41 -29.10 -21.66
N ARG A 51 48.86 -28.17 -20.81
CA ARG A 51 49.41 -26.87 -21.21
C ARG A 51 50.60 -27.11 -22.15
N LYS A 52 50.42 -26.82 -23.44
CA LYS A 52 51.52 -26.57 -24.37
C LYS A 52 51.50 -25.09 -24.70
N ARG A 53 52.52 -24.37 -24.21
CA ARG A 53 52.85 -23.00 -24.64
C ARG A 53 53.00 -23.03 -26.16
N GLY A 54 52.03 -22.45 -26.85
CA GLY A 54 52.14 -22.06 -28.25
C GLY A 54 52.40 -20.56 -28.32
N ASN A 55 53.27 -20.19 -29.24
CA ASN A 55 53.87 -18.89 -29.46
C ASN A 55 52.95 -17.68 -29.30
N SER A 56 53.59 -16.59 -28.86
CA SER A 56 53.19 -15.19 -29.02
C SER A 56 52.23 -14.96 -30.20
N PRO A 57 51.15 -14.18 -30.04
CA PRO A 57 50.40 -13.72 -31.20
C PRO A 57 51.36 -12.92 -32.06
N THR A 58 51.49 -13.39 -33.30
CA THR A 58 52.08 -12.72 -34.44
C THR A 58 51.76 -11.23 -34.38
N ALA A 59 52.78 -10.40 -34.63
CA ALA A 59 52.64 -8.96 -34.77
C ALA A 59 51.35 -8.60 -35.54
N PRO A 60 50.61 -7.55 -35.14
CA PRO A 60 49.40 -7.14 -35.82
C PRO A 60 49.72 -6.97 -37.30
N SER A 61 48.91 -7.58 -38.17
CA SER A 61 49.03 -7.39 -39.60
C SER A 61 49.08 -5.88 -39.87
N GLN A 62 50.09 -5.44 -40.62
CA GLN A 62 50.32 -4.04 -41.01
C GLN A 62 49.06 -3.35 -41.58
N ALA A 63 48.04 -4.11 -41.97
CA ALA A 63 46.72 -3.65 -42.43
C ALA A 63 45.91 -2.84 -41.39
N LEU A 64 46.12 -3.01 -40.07
CA LEU A 64 45.37 -2.26 -39.05
C LEU A 64 46.04 -0.93 -38.66
N ILE A 65 47.27 -0.68 -39.14
CA ILE A 65 48.03 0.58 -38.99
C ILE A 65 47.83 1.48 -40.24
N ALA A 66 47.04 1.04 -41.23
CA ALA A 66 46.69 1.88 -42.37
C ALA A 66 45.87 3.10 -41.94
N THR A 67 46.29 4.29 -42.37
CA THR A 67 45.82 5.59 -41.90
C THR A 67 44.41 5.94 -42.41
N SER A 68 43.85 5.16 -43.35
CA SER A 68 42.53 5.38 -43.94
C SER A 68 41.93 4.08 -44.51
N TRP A 69 40.61 3.89 -44.39
CA TRP A 69 39.88 2.75 -44.98
C TRP A 69 40.00 2.68 -46.51
N ARG A 70 40.31 3.81 -47.17
CA ARG A 70 40.55 3.87 -48.62
C ARG A 70 41.86 3.19 -49.01
N ASP A 71 42.84 3.17 -48.12
CA ASP A 71 44.14 2.54 -48.35
C ASP A 71 44.07 1.02 -48.11
N ALA A 72 43.19 0.58 -47.20
CA ALA A 72 42.99 -0.82 -46.86
C ALA A 72 42.03 -1.56 -47.82
N LEU A 73 41.01 -0.86 -48.35
CA LEU A 73 39.94 -1.47 -49.16
C LEU A 73 39.92 -0.99 -50.63
N GLY A 74 40.78 -0.04 -51.01
CA GLY A 74 40.79 0.61 -52.33
C GLY A 74 39.70 1.69 -52.50
N PRO A 75 39.62 2.38 -53.65
CA PRO A 75 38.61 3.40 -53.90
C PRO A 75 37.20 2.79 -53.96
N PRO A 76 36.17 3.46 -53.40
CA PRO A 76 34.81 2.95 -53.43
C PRO A 76 34.27 2.90 -54.87
N PRO A 77 33.57 1.83 -55.27
CA PRO A 77 32.85 1.81 -56.53
C PRO A 77 31.80 2.95 -56.54
N PRO A 78 31.52 3.58 -57.69
CA PRO A 78 30.48 4.58 -57.79
C PRO A 78 29.11 3.95 -57.46
N LYS A 79 28.21 4.75 -56.87
CA LYS A 79 26.81 4.35 -56.64
C LYS A 79 26.11 4.38 -58.01
N GLY A 80 26.31 3.35 -58.80
CA GLY A 80 25.67 3.21 -60.11
C GLY A 80 24.17 2.99 -60.00
N ASP A 81 23.43 3.33 -61.06
CA ASP A 81 21.95 3.31 -61.09
C ASP A 81 21.36 1.95 -61.49
N THR A 82 22.19 0.98 -61.91
CA THR A 82 21.76 -0.40 -62.21
C THR A 82 21.83 -1.28 -60.96
N GLU A 83 20.91 -2.24 -60.83
CA GLU A 83 20.80 -3.15 -59.68
C GLU A 83 22.11 -3.91 -59.40
N GLU A 84 22.82 -4.30 -60.45
CA GLU A 84 24.11 -4.98 -60.38
C GLU A 84 25.21 -4.08 -59.79
N GLN A 85 25.24 -2.80 -60.19
CA GLN A 85 26.19 -1.81 -59.66
C GLN A 85 25.89 -1.45 -58.21
N LEU A 86 24.61 -1.41 -57.83
CA LEU A 86 24.18 -1.19 -56.45
C LEU A 86 24.59 -2.37 -55.53
N LYS A 87 24.48 -3.61 -56.02
CA LYS A 87 24.94 -4.80 -55.29
C LYS A 87 26.45 -4.77 -55.05
N VAL A 88 27.24 -4.41 -56.06
CA VAL A 88 28.71 -4.25 -55.94
C VAL A 88 29.06 -3.14 -54.93
N TRP A 89 28.35 -2.01 -54.97
CA TRP A 89 28.50 -0.94 -53.98
C TRP A 89 28.15 -1.39 -52.56
N LEU A 90 27.05 -2.13 -52.39
CA LEU A 90 26.59 -2.62 -51.09
C LEU A 90 27.59 -3.61 -50.47
N VAL A 91 28.15 -4.52 -51.28
CA VAL A 91 29.20 -5.47 -50.84
C VAL A 91 30.44 -4.71 -50.37
N TYR A 92 30.84 -3.67 -51.09
CA TYR A 92 31.95 -2.81 -50.68
C TYR A 92 31.63 -2.06 -49.36
N GLN A 93 30.43 -1.49 -49.19
CA GLN A 93 30.04 -0.81 -47.95
C GLN A 93 29.97 -1.77 -46.75
N LYS A 94 29.45 -2.99 -46.94
CA LYS A 94 29.44 -4.02 -45.89
C LYS A 94 30.87 -4.35 -45.43
N LYS A 95 31.82 -4.49 -46.36
CA LYS A 95 33.25 -4.68 -46.05
C LYS A 95 33.84 -3.47 -45.30
N LYS A 96 33.50 -2.26 -45.72
CA LYS A 96 33.91 -1.02 -45.04
C LYS A 96 33.38 -0.93 -43.62
N TRP A 97 32.10 -1.23 -43.39
CA TRP A 97 31.51 -1.22 -42.05
C TRP A 97 32.11 -2.29 -41.16
N ALA A 98 32.36 -3.50 -41.68
CA ALA A 98 33.05 -4.56 -40.94
C ALA A 98 34.45 -4.11 -40.50
N TRP A 99 35.24 -3.50 -41.40
CA TRP A 99 36.55 -2.96 -41.08
C TRP A 99 36.50 -1.84 -40.02
N GLN A 100 35.53 -0.93 -40.13
CA GLN A 100 35.32 0.13 -39.12
C GLN A 100 34.90 -0.42 -37.76
N LEU A 101 34.08 -1.48 -37.73
CA LEU A 101 33.66 -2.16 -36.51
C LEU A 101 34.86 -2.83 -35.82
N GLU A 102 35.70 -3.53 -36.60
CA GLU A 102 36.90 -4.19 -36.13
C GLU A 102 37.95 -3.18 -35.62
N GLN A 103 38.14 -2.06 -36.34
CA GLN A 103 39.02 -0.98 -35.89
C GLN A 103 38.50 -0.32 -34.60
N LYS A 104 37.19 -0.16 -34.46
CA LYS A 104 36.56 0.38 -33.23
C LYS A 104 36.73 -0.60 -32.05
N ALA A 105 36.59 -1.91 -32.29
CA ALA A 105 36.83 -2.94 -31.29
C ALA A 105 38.33 -2.99 -30.88
N PHE A 106 39.23 -2.86 -31.85
CA PHE A 106 40.68 -2.80 -31.61
C PHE A 106 41.06 -1.55 -30.78
N ARG A 107 40.55 -0.35 -31.14
CA ARG A 107 40.74 0.88 -30.35
C ARG A 107 40.14 0.77 -28.95
N ALA A 108 38.97 0.14 -28.79
CA ALA A 108 38.37 -0.11 -27.49
C ALA A 108 39.21 -1.10 -26.64
N SER A 109 39.90 -2.06 -27.27
CA SER A 109 40.81 -2.99 -26.60
C SER A 109 42.11 -2.31 -26.14
N LEU A 110 42.64 -1.36 -26.91
CA LEU A 110 43.79 -0.52 -26.56
C LEU A 110 43.46 0.49 -25.45
N GLY A 111 42.24 1.03 -25.45
CA GLY A 111 41.75 2.00 -24.46
C GLY A 111 41.63 1.48 -23.02
N LYS A 112 41.83 0.16 -22.78
CA LYS A 112 41.93 -0.41 -21.43
C LYS A 112 43.33 -0.33 -20.81
N ARG A 113 44.37 0.06 -21.56
CA ARG A 113 45.77 0.06 -21.05
C ARG A 113 46.50 1.39 -21.04
N ILE A 114 45.97 2.46 -21.64
CA ILE A 114 46.64 3.77 -21.65
C ILE A 114 45.61 4.87 -21.35
N ARG A 115 45.56 5.31 -20.10
CA ARG A 115 44.94 6.58 -19.69
C ARG A 115 45.97 7.35 -18.87
N SER A 116 46.81 8.10 -19.57
CA SER A 116 47.61 9.18 -19.02
C SER A 116 47.80 10.22 -20.14
N GLU A 117 47.03 11.31 -20.03
CA GLU A 117 47.10 12.61 -20.74
C GLU A 117 45.74 13.02 -21.33
N PRO A 118 45.18 14.19 -20.95
CA PRO A 118 43.96 14.72 -21.52
C PRO A 118 44.29 15.56 -22.77
N ASP A 119 44.03 15.01 -23.96
CA ASP A 119 44.19 15.78 -25.19
C ASP A 119 43.08 16.84 -25.31
N LYS A 120 43.49 18.10 -25.22
CA LYS A 120 42.65 19.31 -25.28
C LYS A 120 42.44 19.74 -26.73
N THR A 121 41.73 18.99 -27.58
CA THR A 121 41.20 19.57 -28.84
C THR A 121 40.00 18.79 -29.39
N SER A 122 38.79 19.32 -29.19
CA SER A 122 37.79 19.60 -30.24
C SER A 122 36.42 19.80 -29.59
N SER A 123 36.10 21.03 -29.23
CA SER A 123 34.70 21.44 -29.04
C SER A 123 34.06 21.61 -30.42
N ARG A 124 33.61 20.50 -31.01
CA ARG A 124 32.57 20.58 -32.04
C ARG A 124 31.22 20.62 -31.33
N PRO A 125 30.42 21.69 -31.47
CA PRO A 125 29.05 21.68 -30.95
C PRO A 125 28.24 20.81 -31.92
N SER A 126 27.94 19.59 -31.52
CA SER A 126 27.02 18.75 -32.28
C SER A 126 26.00 18.18 -31.32
N GLY A 127 24.76 18.66 -31.46
CA GLY A 127 23.56 18.16 -30.79
C GLY A 127 23.30 16.70 -31.13
N THR A 128 24.17 15.84 -30.63
CA THR A 128 24.14 14.40 -30.79
C THR A 128 23.30 13.81 -29.66
N LEU A 129 22.68 12.65 -29.92
CA LEU A 129 21.89 11.88 -28.97
C LEU A 129 22.57 11.72 -27.59
N GLY A 130 23.92 11.68 -27.56
CA GLY A 130 24.70 11.65 -26.32
C GLY A 130 24.58 12.90 -25.45
N SER A 131 24.41 14.10 -26.02
CA SER A 131 24.16 15.33 -25.26
C SER A 131 22.74 15.35 -24.68
N PHE A 132 21.75 14.81 -25.40
CA PHE A 132 20.39 14.67 -24.89
C PHE A 132 20.35 13.68 -23.74
N ILE A 133 20.96 12.50 -23.93
CA ILE A 133 21.11 11.49 -22.88
C ILE A 133 21.83 12.07 -21.66
N LYS A 134 22.92 12.83 -21.84
CA LYS A 134 23.62 13.46 -20.71
C LYS A 134 22.76 14.51 -20.00
N LYS A 135 21.94 15.26 -20.74
CA LYS A 135 21.02 16.24 -20.16
C LYS A 135 19.90 15.56 -19.37
N THR A 136 19.27 14.51 -19.92
CA THR A 136 18.23 13.75 -19.21
C THR A 136 18.79 13.02 -17.98
N GLN A 137 20.01 12.49 -18.05
CA GLN A 137 20.73 11.96 -16.90
C GLN A 137 20.92 13.01 -15.81
N GLN A 138 21.34 14.22 -16.21
CA GLN A 138 21.59 15.30 -15.27
C GLN A 138 20.30 15.82 -14.63
N THR A 139 19.18 15.81 -15.35
CA THR A 139 17.85 16.08 -14.79
C THR A 139 17.44 15.01 -13.79
N LEU A 140 17.57 13.73 -14.13
CA LEU A 140 17.25 12.61 -13.23
C LEU A 140 18.05 12.66 -11.93
N LEU A 141 19.33 13.02 -11.96
CA LEU A 141 20.18 13.06 -10.76
C LEU A 141 19.99 14.31 -9.89
N ASN A 142 19.54 15.44 -10.47
CA ASN A 142 19.48 16.72 -9.75
C ASN A 142 18.06 17.17 -9.39
N THR A 143 17.03 16.59 -10.01
CA THR A 143 15.62 16.95 -9.78
C THR A 143 14.97 15.98 -8.80
N PRO A 144 14.14 16.44 -7.85
CA PRO A 144 13.32 15.58 -7.01
C PRO A 144 12.38 14.67 -7.81
N TRP A 145 12.21 13.45 -7.33
CA TRP A 145 11.34 12.44 -7.93
C TRP A 145 10.03 12.35 -7.15
N GLN A 146 8.92 12.38 -7.88
CA GLN A 146 7.60 12.07 -7.32
C GLN A 146 7.28 10.63 -7.71
N ILE A 147 7.26 9.72 -6.73
CA ILE A 147 7.03 8.30 -6.96
C ILE A 147 5.52 8.07 -7.11
N ILE A 148 5.09 7.56 -8.27
CA ILE A 148 3.69 7.22 -8.52
C ILE A 148 3.40 5.80 -8.02
N GLN A 149 4.27 4.84 -8.36
CA GLN A 149 4.06 3.43 -8.01
C GLN A 149 5.39 2.69 -7.85
N LEU A 150 5.47 1.85 -6.82
CA LEU A 150 6.41 0.75 -6.65
C LEU A 150 5.72 -0.54 -7.10
N GLY A 151 6.36 -1.30 -7.98
CA GLY A 151 5.87 -2.62 -8.40
C GLY A 151 6.93 -3.68 -8.23
N GLU A 152 6.54 -4.86 -7.76
CA GLU A 152 7.44 -6.01 -7.75
C GLU A 152 7.79 -6.45 -9.18
N THR A 153 9.01 -6.96 -9.36
CA THR A 153 9.44 -7.56 -10.62
C THR A 153 9.68 -9.05 -10.43
N ASN A 154 9.86 -9.76 -11.55
CA ASN A 154 10.22 -11.19 -11.51
C ASN A 154 11.63 -11.42 -10.93
N GLU A 155 12.45 -10.38 -10.82
CA GLU A 155 13.80 -10.46 -10.25
C GLU A 155 13.74 -10.14 -8.74
N PRO A 156 14.18 -11.07 -7.87
CA PRO A 156 14.16 -10.86 -6.42
C PRO A 156 15.08 -9.71 -6.02
N GLY A 157 14.58 -8.79 -5.21
CA GLY A 157 15.35 -7.62 -4.76
C GLY A 157 15.33 -6.44 -5.73
N VAL A 158 14.68 -6.55 -6.88
CA VAL A 158 14.53 -5.46 -7.85
C VAL A 158 13.07 -5.03 -7.90
N LEU A 159 12.80 -3.80 -7.48
CA LEU A 159 11.48 -3.16 -7.62
C LEU A 159 11.48 -2.26 -8.86
N ARG A 160 10.36 -2.23 -9.57
CA ARG A 160 10.07 -1.26 -10.63
C ARG A 160 9.52 0.00 -9.98
N LEU A 161 10.13 1.13 -10.28
CA LEU A 161 9.75 2.44 -9.76
C LEU A 161 9.23 3.31 -10.91
N TRP A 162 7.96 3.71 -10.83
CA TRP A 162 7.38 4.72 -11.71
C TRP A 162 7.52 6.08 -11.07
N VAL A 163 8.33 6.97 -11.66
CA VAL A 163 8.61 8.30 -11.11
C VAL A 163 8.32 9.40 -12.10
N LEU A 164 7.68 10.45 -11.63
CA LEU A 164 7.55 11.71 -12.34
C LEU A 164 8.72 12.62 -11.95
N VAL A 165 9.55 12.99 -12.93
CA VAL A 165 10.69 13.91 -12.76
C VAL A 165 10.47 15.11 -13.66
N GLY A 166 10.17 16.27 -13.06
CA GLY A 166 9.70 17.42 -13.80
C GLY A 166 8.35 17.11 -14.48
N ALA A 167 8.35 17.03 -15.81
CA ALA A 167 7.18 16.71 -16.62
C ALA A 167 7.27 15.33 -17.32
N GLU A 168 8.35 14.58 -17.10
CA GLU A 168 8.58 13.29 -17.74
C GLU A 168 8.35 12.13 -16.76
N LEU A 169 7.70 11.08 -17.24
CA LEU A 169 7.50 9.84 -16.49
C LEU A 169 8.62 8.86 -16.85
N HIS A 170 9.34 8.38 -15.86
CA HIS A 170 10.42 7.41 -16.00
C HIS A 170 10.08 6.10 -15.31
N GLN A 171 10.47 5.00 -15.95
CA GLN A 171 10.49 3.67 -15.35
C GLN A 171 11.92 3.33 -14.93
N LEU A 172 12.15 3.24 -13.62
CA LEU A 172 13.45 2.93 -13.03
C LEU A 172 13.41 1.55 -12.33
N ARG A 173 14.59 0.97 -12.13
CA ARG A 173 14.85 -0.26 -11.38
C ARG A 173 15.50 0.13 -10.06
N LEU A 174 14.89 -0.28 -8.96
CA LEU A 174 15.37 -0.02 -7.61
C LEU A 174 15.85 -1.34 -7.00
N ILE A 175 17.15 -1.44 -6.72
CA ILE A 175 17.74 -2.57 -6.02
C ILE A 175 17.59 -2.35 -4.52
N VAL A 176 16.82 -3.22 -3.88
CA VAL A 176 16.51 -3.20 -2.46
C VAL A 176 17.17 -4.40 -1.78
N PRO A 177 18.14 -4.18 -0.87
CA PRO A 177 18.73 -5.27 -0.11
C PRO A 177 17.77 -5.76 0.99
N ARG A 178 17.91 -7.03 1.35
CA ARG A 178 17.33 -7.59 2.57
C ARG A 178 18.20 -7.16 3.75
N ILE A 179 17.60 -6.41 4.66
CA ILE A 179 18.15 -6.02 5.95
C ILE A 179 17.49 -6.86 7.05
N PHE A 180 18.28 -7.46 7.92
CA PHE A 180 17.82 -8.19 9.11
C PHE A 180 18.88 -8.10 10.20
N TYR A 181 18.51 -8.40 11.44
CA TYR A 181 19.41 -8.27 12.59
C TYR A 181 19.62 -9.62 13.26
N VAL A 182 20.87 -9.95 13.60
CA VAL A 182 21.20 -11.17 14.35
C VAL A 182 21.78 -10.77 15.70
N ASN A 183 21.15 -11.23 16.77
CA ASN A 183 21.63 -11.04 18.13
C ASN A 183 22.45 -12.28 18.55
N GLN A 184 23.75 -12.11 18.80
CA GLN A 184 24.66 -13.20 19.19
C GLN A 184 25.17 -13.01 20.60
N ARG A 185 25.37 -14.11 21.34
CA ARG A 185 25.92 -14.09 22.70
C ARG A 185 27.42 -13.86 22.70
N SER A 186 28.13 -14.36 21.70
CA SER A 186 29.56 -14.16 21.52
C SER A 186 29.86 -13.15 20.39
N PRO A 187 31.00 -12.43 20.46
CA PRO A 187 31.40 -11.51 19.42
C PRO A 187 31.90 -12.26 18.17
N ARG A 188 31.42 -11.84 17.00
CA ARG A 188 31.86 -12.35 15.70
C ARG A 188 33.22 -11.76 15.31
N THR A 189 34.09 -12.58 14.71
CA THR A 189 35.38 -12.15 14.17
C THR A 189 35.19 -11.29 12.91
N GLU A 190 35.84 -10.13 12.87
CA GLU A 190 35.79 -9.22 11.71
C GLU A 190 36.49 -9.87 10.51
N THR A 191 35.78 -9.89 9.38
CA THR A 191 36.32 -10.33 8.09
C THR A 191 36.18 -9.15 7.11
N GLU A 192 37.20 -8.86 6.30
CA GLU A 192 37.21 -7.68 5.41
C GLU A 192 36.03 -7.63 4.40
N ASP A 193 35.42 -8.80 4.10
CA ASP A 193 34.25 -8.95 3.21
C ASP A 193 32.91 -9.13 3.95
N ALA A 194 32.81 -8.70 5.21
CA ALA A 194 31.59 -8.88 6.01
C ALA A 194 30.40 -8.06 5.47
N LEU A 195 29.31 -8.74 5.11
CA LEU A 195 28.02 -8.13 4.72
C LEU A 195 27.19 -7.63 5.93
N TRP A 196 27.82 -7.49 7.09
CA TRP A 196 27.19 -7.13 8.35
C TRP A 196 27.95 -6.02 9.05
N ARG A 197 27.24 -5.23 9.85
CA ARG A 197 27.82 -4.21 10.73
C ARG A 197 27.33 -4.39 12.15
N LYS A 198 28.20 -4.20 13.14
CA LYS A 198 27.78 -4.15 14.55
C LYS A 198 26.91 -2.90 14.75
N CYS A 199 25.77 -3.04 15.41
CA CYS A 199 24.86 -1.94 15.70
C CYS A 199 24.29 -2.05 17.13
N SER A 200 23.70 -0.96 17.61
CA SER A 200 22.96 -0.93 18.87
C SER A 200 21.54 -0.47 18.58
N ARG A 201 20.56 -1.34 18.82
CA ARG A 201 19.13 -1.08 18.62
C ARG A 201 18.32 -1.73 19.74
N ILE A 202 17.12 -1.20 19.96
CA ILE A 202 16.16 -1.75 20.92
C ILE A 202 15.43 -2.91 20.24
N LEU A 203 15.55 -4.11 20.81
CA LEU A 203 14.90 -5.31 20.28
C LEU A 203 13.41 -5.37 20.69
N PRO A 204 12.57 -6.08 19.93
CA PRO A 204 11.16 -6.28 20.29
C PRO A 204 11.03 -6.81 21.73
N ARG A 205 10.01 -6.33 22.44
CA ARG A 205 9.75 -6.69 23.86
C ARG A 205 10.94 -6.45 24.80
N SER A 206 11.77 -5.44 24.51
CA SER A 206 12.93 -5.05 25.33
C SER A 206 13.89 -6.20 25.64
N ARG A 207 14.03 -7.14 24.70
CA ARG A 207 14.98 -8.25 24.81
C ARG A 207 16.41 -7.73 24.97
N PRO A 208 17.26 -8.41 25.78
CA PRO A 208 18.64 -7.99 25.97
C PRO A 208 19.42 -8.08 24.65
N SER A 209 19.94 -6.94 24.20
CA SER A 209 20.88 -6.89 23.08
C SER A 209 22.27 -7.27 23.59
N TYR A 210 22.81 -8.38 23.09
CA TYR A 210 24.20 -8.78 23.30
C TYR A 210 25.06 -8.17 22.18
N TYR A 211 25.56 -8.98 21.26
CA TYR A 211 26.24 -8.52 20.06
C TYR A 211 25.26 -8.52 18.88
N LEU A 212 24.64 -7.36 18.65
CA LEU A 212 23.69 -7.18 17.58
C LEU A 212 24.38 -6.77 16.28
N TYR A 213 24.11 -7.51 15.21
CA TYR A 213 24.67 -7.28 13.88
C TYR A 213 23.56 -7.04 12.86
N GLU A 214 23.65 -5.94 12.12
CA GLU A 214 22.79 -5.62 10.99
C GLU A 214 23.40 -6.18 9.71
N PHE A 215 22.70 -7.10 9.05
CA PHE A 215 23.09 -7.66 7.77
C PHE A 215 22.39 -6.90 6.65
N SER A 216 23.11 -6.59 5.58
CA SER A 216 22.53 -6.02 4.35
C SER A 216 22.96 -6.87 3.16
N VAL A 217 22.10 -7.79 2.76
CA VAL A 217 22.40 -8.79 1.72
C VAL A 217 21.48 -8.63 0.51
N PRO A 218 21.92 -9.01 -0.70
CA PRO A 218 21.01 -9.13 -1.85
C PRO A 218 19.87 -10.12 -1.55
N GLU A 219 18.65 -9.79 -1.96
CA GLU A 219 17.47 -10.64 -1.72
C GLU A 219 17.63 -12.06 -2.27
N GLN A 220 18.29 -12.22 -3.42
CA GLN A 220 18.56 -13.53 -4.00
C GLN A 220 19.39 -14.41 -3.05
N LEU A 221 20.47 -13.85 -2.48
CA LEU A 221 21.33 -14.55 -1.54
C LEU A 221 20.57 -14.94 -0.26
N TYR A 222 19.70 -14.04 0.22
CA TYR A 222 18.84 -14.31 1.37
C TYR A 222 17.88 -15.47 1.11
N ARG A 223 17.22 -15.52 -0.05
CA ARG A 223 16.30 -16.62 -0.40
C ARG A 223 17.03 -17.96 -0.47
N GLU A 224 18.22 -17.98 -1.05
CA GLU A 224 19.07 -19.18 -1.15
C GLU A 224 19.47 -19.74 0.22
N HIS A 225 19.83 -18.87 1.17
CA HIS A 225 20.30 -19.26 2.51
C HIS A 225 19.22 -19.12 3.60
N SER A 226 17.96 -18.86 3.24
CA SER A 226 16.87 -18.60 4.20
C SER A 226 16.62 -19.78 5.14
N GLN A 227 16.74 -21.00 4.64
CA GLN A 227 16.58 -22.23 5.44
C GLN A 227 17.75 -22.43 6.43
N GLU A 228 18.96 -22.07 6.02
CA GLU A 228 20.14 -22.10 6.89
C GLU A 228 20.01 -21.08 8.02
N LEU A 229 19.50 -19.88 7.70
CA LEU A 229 19.21 -18.84 8.70
C LEU A 229 18.16 -19.31 9.73
N MET A 230 17.16 -20.10 9.31
CA MET A 230 16.22 -20.70 10.25
C MET A 230 16.85 -21.82 11.09
N ALA A 231 17.79 -22.58 10.53
CA ALA A 231 18.56 -23.58 11.29
C ALA A 231 19.50 -22.90 12.31
N ASP A 232 20.06 -21.75 11.96
CA ASP A 232 20.90 -20.92 12.82
C ASP A 232 20.19 -20.49 14.12
N LEU A 233 18.85 -20.31 14.10
CA LEU A 233 18.05 -20.06 15.31
C LEU A 233 18.12 -21.19 16.34
N SER A 234 18.52 -22.40 15.94
CA SER A 234 18.74 -23.52 16.85
C SER A 234 20.13 -23.52 17.51
N MET A 235 21.05 -22.68 17.03
CA MET A 235 22.39 -22.58 17.62
C MET A 235 22.35 -21.81 18.94
N PRO A 236 23.01 -22.31 20.01
CA PRO A 236 22.96 -21.69 21.33
C PRO A 236 23.61 -20.29 21.39
N ASP A 237 24.50 -19.98 20.45
CA ASP A 237 25.15 -18.68 20.34
C ASP A 237 24.21 -17.60 19.77
N ILE A 238 23.24 -17.99 18.93
CA ILE A 238 22.27 -17.08 18.34
C ILE A 238 21.09 -16.97 19.30
N GLU A 239 20.84 -15.76 19.79
CA GLU A 239 19.70 -15.50 20.66
C GLU A 239 18.42 -15.25 19.86
N GLY A 240 18.52 -14.58 18.71
CA GLY A 240 17.40 -14.32 17.83
C GLY A 240 17.78 -13.60 16.54
N ILE A 241 16.91 -13.74 15.52
CA ILE A 241 17.10 -13.14 14.18
C ILE A 241 15.84 -12.36 13.80
N TYR A 242 15.96 -11.03 13.70
CA TYR A 242 14.83 -10.11 13.61
C TYR A 242 14.72 -9.42 12.24
N GLU A 243 13.54 -8.88 11.93
CA GLU A 243 13.16 -8.21 10.67
C GLU A 243 13.24 -9.12 9.43
N THR A 244 13.05 -10.43 9.62
CA THR A 244 13.08 -11.42 8.54
C THR A 244 11.85 -11.31 7.64
N GLN A 245 10.72 -10.90 8.21
CA GLN A 245 9.41 -10.85 7.56
C GLN A 245 9.04 -9.49 6.93
N VAL A 246 9.84 -8.44 7.16
CA VAL A 246 9.60 -7.09 6.60
C VAL A 246 9.66 -7.13 5.06
N THR A 247 8.58 -6.82 4.35
CA THR A 247 8.61 -6.84 2.88
C THR A 247 9.53 -5.74 2.31
N LEU A 248 10.12 -5.99 1.13
CA LEU A 248 10.99 -5.02 0.48
C LEU A 248 10.23 -3.75 0.06
N GLU A 249 8.96 -3.92 -0.33
CA GLU A 249 8.05 -2.81 -0.62
C GLU A 249 7.83 -1.94 0.62
N PHE A 250 7.41 -2.54 1.75
CA PHE A 250 7.16 -1.81 3.00
C PHE A 250 8.42 -1.09 3.48
N ARG A 251 9.59 -1.74 3.42
CA ARG A 251 10.88 -1.11 3.76
C ARG A 251 11.20 0.09 2.86
N THR A 252 10.90 -0.02 1.58
CA THR A 252 11.09 1.09 0.63
C THR A 252 10.16 2.26 0.94
N LEU A 253 8.90 1.98 1.28
CA LEU A 253 7.90 2.99 1.66
C LEU A 253 8.25 3.69 2.98
N LEU A 254 8.77 2.96 3.97
CA LEU A 254 9.26 3.54 5.22
C LEU A 254 10.41 4.53 4.96
N LYS A 255 11.35 4.18 4.07
CA LYS A 255 12.56 4.98 3.81
C LYS A 255 12.37 6.14 2.83
N LEU A 256 11.67 5.92 1.72
CA LEU A 256 11.57 6.89 0.61
C LEU A 256 10.28 7.70 0.63
N GLY A 257 9.17 7.13 1.13
CA GLY A 257 7.85 7.74 1.06
C GLY A 257 7.38 7.99 -0.38
N CYS A 258 6.70 9.12 -0.63
CA CYS A 258 6.17 9.50 -1.94
C CYS A 258 7.11 10.42 -2.77
N VAL A 259 8.04 11.13 -2.12
CA VAL A 259 8.98 12.05 -2.79
C VAL A 259 10.40 11.75 -2.34
N CYS A 260 11.30 11.52 -3.29
CA CYS A 260 12.69 11.23 -3.01
C CYS A 260 13.64 12.02 -3.92
N THR A 261 14.93 12.01 -3.58
CA THR A 261 15.99 12.54 -4.43
C THR A 261 17.23 11.67 -4.32
N VAL A 262 18.09 11.76 -5.34
CA VAL A 262 19.41 11.13 -5.30
C VAL A 262 20.31 11.94 -4.37
N GLU A 263 21.01 11.25 -3.47
CA GLU A 263 21.93 11.90 -2.55
C GLU A 263 23.05 12.64 -3.32
N ARG A 264 23.40 13.86 -2.91
CA ARG A 264 24.31 14.74 -3.67
C ARG A 264 25.71 14.14 -3.90
N GLU A 265 26.16 13.28 -3.02
CA GLU A 265 27.45 12.60 -3.13
C GLU A 265 27.38 11.46 -4.16
N GLU A 266 26.35 10.63 -4.06
CA GLU A 266 26.09 9.55 -5.01
C GLU A 266 25.72 10.10 -6.40
N ALA A 267 24.98 11.20 -6.49
CA ALA A 267 24.69 11.89 -7.75
C ALA A 267 25.97 12.33 -8.47
N ARG A 268 26.96 12.87 -7.72
CA ARG A 268 28.27 13.23 -8.29
C ARG A 268 29.05 12.00 -8.73
N ARG A 269 29.01 10.92 -7.96
CA ARG A 269 29.66 9.64 -8.28
C ARG A 269 29.06 8.99 -9.53
N LEU A 270 27.74 8.97 -9.65
CA LEU A 270 26.99 8.47 -10.79
C LEU A 270 27.20 9.33 -12.04
N ALA A 271 27.27 10.65 -11.89
CA ALA A 271 27.58 11.55 -13.00
C ALA A 271 29.03 11.37 -13.51
N ALA A 272 29.97 11.02 -12.62
CA ALA A 272 31.37 10.79 -12.97
C ALA A 272 31.62 9.40 -13.58
N SER A 273 30.86 8.39 -13.13
CA SER A 273 30.90 7.05 -13.70
C SER A 273 30.09 7.03 -14.99
N SER A 274 30.75 6.94 -16.15
CA SER A 274 30.11 6.79 -17.46
C SER A 274 29.43 5.43 -17.66
N SER A 275 28.82 4.87 -16.61
CA SER A 275 27.99 3.67 -16.66
C SER A 275 26.83 3.89 -17.61
N ARG A 276 26.55 2.91 -18.46
CA ARG A 276 25.44 2.95 -19.42
C ARG A 276 24.09 2.63 -18.77
N ASP A 277 24.09 2.11 -17.55
CA ASP A 277 22.87 1.70 -16.84
C ASP A 277 22.48 2.76 -15.80
N ILE A 278 21.60 3.67 -16.21
CA ILE A 278 21.21 4.87 -15.45
C ILE A 278 19.75 4.80 -15.00
N ASN A 279 19.08 3.74 -15.42
CA ASN A 279 17.74 3.41 -14.95
C ASN A 279 17.80 2.51 -13.71
N THR A 280 18.98 2.27 -13.12
CA THR A 280 19.14 1.36 -11.98
C THR A 280 19.75 2.10 -10.80
N PHE A 281 19.05 2.11 -9.67
CA PHE A 281 19.47 2.76 -8.43
C PHE A 281 19.41 1.77 -7.27
N SER A 282 20.29 1.92 -6.29
CA SER A 282 20.20 1.17 -5.04
C SER A 282 19.47 1.98 -3.97
N LEU A 283 18.75 1.32 -3.07
CA LEU A 283 17.97 1.99 -2.02
C LEU A 283 18.80 2.94 -1.13
N HIS A 284 20.10 2.69 -0.94
CA HIS A 284 20.98 3.56 -0.14
C HIS A 284 21.27 4.91 -0.81
N GLN A 285 21.19 4.99 -2.14
CA GLN A 285 21.52 6.20 -2.91
C GLN A 285 20.39 7.24 -2.91
N LEU A 286 19.20 6.84 -2.45
CA LEU A 286 18.00 7.65 -2.44
C LEU A 286 17.62 8.07 -1.02
N LYS A 287 17.13 9.29 -0.91
CA LYS A 287 16.68 9.90 0.34
C LYS A 287 15.29 10.51 0.19
N MET A 288 14.43 10.32 1.18
CA MET A 288 13.13 11.00 1.26
C MET A 288 13.30 12.52 1.35
N LEU A 289 12.45 13.25 0.65
CA LEU A 289 12.32 14.70 0.77
C LEU A 289 11.01 15.07 1.48
N SER A 290 11.03 16.19 2.21
CA SER A 290 9.82 16.71 2.84
C SER A 290 8.89 17.34 1.80
N LEU A 291 7.58 17.18 1.99
CA LEU A 291 6.56 17.81 1.15
C LEU A 291 6.60 19.34 1.19
N ALA A 292 7.16 19.92 2.26
CA ALA A 292 7.40 21.36 2.34
C ALA A 292 8.44 21.85 1.31
N GLN A 293 9.35 20.97 0.89
CA GLN A 293 10.37 21.30 -0.11
C GLN A 293 9.87 21.03 -1.54
N GLN A 294 9.13 19.94 -1.73
CA GLN A 294 8.60 19.54 -3.02
C GLN A 294 7.17 19.00 -2.84
N PRO A 295 6.14 19.69 -3.37
CA PRO A 295 4.77 19.18 -3.30
C PRO A 295 4.63 17.94 -4.20
N TYR A 296 3.82 16.99 -3.73
CA TYR A 296 3.57 15.72 -4.42
C TYR A 296 2.29 15.80 -5.24
N LEU A 297 2.40 15.62 -6.57
CA LEU A 297 1.29 15.61 -7.53
C LEU A 297 0.30 16.77 -7.32
N LYS A 298 0.81 18.00 -7.17
CA LYS A 298 -0.04 19.19 -7.03
C LYS A 298 -0.73 19.50 -8.35
N GLU A 299 -2.03 19.79 -8.27
CA GLU A 299 -2.86 20.19 -9.39
C GLU A 299 -2.27 21.40 -10.13
N GLY A 300 -2.41 21.39 -11.45
CA GLY A 300 -1.86 22.42 -12.35
C GLY A 300 -0.37 22.32 -12.63
N VAL A 301 0.44 21.76 -11.71
CA VAL A 301 1.90 21.61 -11.87
C VAL A 301 2.25 20.27 -12.52
N ALA A 302 1.63 19.18 -12.05
CA ALA A 302 1.82 17.84 -12.61
C ALA A 302 0.76 17.56 -13.70
N LYS A 303 1.14 17.62 -14.97
CA LYS A 303 0.25 17.27 -16.10
C LYS A 303 0.31 15.76 -16.38
N VAL A 304 -0.19 14.94 -15.46
CA VAL A 304 -0.32 13.49 -15.68
C VAL A 304 -1.69 13.21 -16.29
N ARG A 305 -1.73 12.44 -17.37
CA ARG A 305 -2.98 12.04 -18.01
C ARG A 305 -3.52 10.79 -17.33
N HIS A 306 -4.84 10.66 -17.26
CA HIS A 306 -5.47 9.53 -16.60
C HIS A 306 -6.19 8.64 -17.63
N ILE A 307 -5.97 7.33 -17.55
CA ILE A 307 -6.78 6.30 -18.19
C ILE A 307 -7.62 5.66 -17.10
N PHE A 308 -8.92 5.45 -17.34
CA PHE A 308 -9.80 4.75 -16.41
C PHE A 308 -10.08 3.34 -16.89
N LEU A 309 -9.87 2.34 -16.03
CA LEU A 309 -10.27 0.97 -16.26
C LEU A 309 -11.26 0.54 -15.18
N TYR A 310 -12.51 0.37 -15.58
CA TYR A 310 -13.56 -0.24 -14.77
C TYR A 310 -13.66 -1.73 -15.08
N HIS A 311 -13.74 -2.56 -14.05
CA HIS A 311 -14.01 -3.99 -14.17
C HIS A 311 -14.89 -4.46 -13.01
N HIS A 312 -16.06 -5.00 -13.34
CA HIS A 312 -16.96 -5.58 -12.36
C HIS A 312 -17.50 -6.90 -12.89
N LYS A 313 -17.55 -7.91 -12.02
CA LYS A 313 -18.01 -9.25 -12.36
C LYS A 313 -19.17 -9.63 -11.44
N ALA A 314 -20.19 -10.31 -11.97
CA ALA A 314 -21.23 -10.88 -11.13
C ALA A 314 -20.66 -11.92 -10.15
N SER A 315 -21.16 -11.91 -8.91
CA SER A 315 -20.86 -12.95 -7.93
C SER A 315 -21.35 -14.33 -8.39
N THR A 316 -22.45 -14.36 -9.16
CA THR A 316 -23.00 -15.58 -9.75
C THR A 316 -23.02 -15.51 -11.28
N GLY A 317 -22.39 -16.50 -11.93
CA GLY A 317 -22.37 -16.64 -13.39
C GLY A 317 -21.19 -15.95 -14.11
N PRO A 318 -21.20 -15.99 -15.46
CA PRO A 318 -20.09 -15.48 -16.28
C PRO A 318 -20.20 -13.98 -16.61
N ARG A 319 -21.23 -13.27 -16.14
CA ARG A 319 -21.49 -11.88 -16.51
C ARG A 319 -20.41 -10.95 -15.95
N ALA A 320 -19.82 -10.12 -16.80
CA ALA A 320 -18.91 -9.06 -16.37
C ALA A 320 -18.98 -7.86 -17.33
N LEU A 321 -18.63 -6.69 -16.83
CA LEU A 321 -18.51 -5.47 -17.62
C LEU A 321 -17.11 -4.89 -17.43
N MET A 322 -16.45 -4.58 -18.53
CA MET A 322 -15.15 -3.89 -18.54
C MET A 322 -15.25 -2.61 -19.36
N GLY A 323 -14.83 -1.49 -18.80
CA GLY A 323 -14.80 -0.19 -19.48
C GLY A 323 -13.41 0.42 -19.43
N LEU A 324 -12.80 0.67 -20.59
CA LEU A 324 -11.54 1.38 -20.72
C LEU A 324 -11.79 2.76 -21.32
N PHE A 325 -11.58 3.83 -20.55
CA PHE A 325 -11.75 5.20 -20.98
C PHE A 325 -10.39 5.87 -21.17
N MET A 326 -10.18 6.47 -22.33
CA MET A 326 -8.94 7.16 -22.70
C MET A 326 -9.27 8.60 -23.13
N PRO A 327 -9.44 9.52 -22.16
CA PRO A 327 -9.84 10.91 -22.41
C PRO A 327 -8.90 11.62 -23.39
N ALA A 328 -7.59 11.42 -23.24
CA ALA A 328 -6.57 12.05 -24.10
C ALA A 328 -6.66 11.68 -25.60
N THR A 329 -7.36 10.59 -25.93
CA THR A 329 -7.64 10.18 -27.32
C THR A 329 -9.12 10.32 -27.69
N LYS A 330 -9.97 10.79 -26.77
CA LYS A 330 -11.43 10.83 -26.93
C LYS A 330 -12.05 9.49 -27.33
N ARG A 331 -11.53 8.38 -26.78
CA ARG A 331 -11.95 7.01 -27.08
C ARG A 331 -12.31 6.27 -25.80
N ALA A 332 -13.37 5.47 -25.85
CA ALA A 332 -13.77 4.57 -24.78
C ALA A 332 -14.13 3.19 -25.38
N LEU A 333 -13.57 2.13 -24.80
CA LEU A 333 -13.85 0.75 -25.17
C LEU A 333 -14.64 0.09 -24.06
N VAL A 334 -15.84 -0.41 -24.37
CA VAL A 334 -16.67 -1.16 -23.43
C VAL A 334 -16.74 -2.61 -23.92
N VAL A 335 -16.31 -3.53 -23.07
CA VAL A 335 -16.35 -4.97 -23.31
C VAL A 335 -17.34 -5.62 -22.35
N ILE A 336 -18.36 -6.26 -22.92
CA ILE A 336 -19.38 -7.01 -22.19
C ILE A 336 -19.01 -8.47 -22.24
N LEU A 337 -18.94 -9.12 -21.08
CA LEU A 337 -18.80 -10.56 -20.97
C LEU A 337 -20.16 -11.15 -20.65
N ASP A 338 -20.68 -11.98 -21.55
CA ASP A 338 -21.94 -12.70 -21.35
C ASP A 338 -21.87 -14.09 -22.02
N SER A 339 -22.67 -15.01 -21.51
CA SER A 339 -22.84 -16.37 -22.06
C SER A 339 -23.32 -16.37 -23.52
N VAL A 340 -24.07 -15.35 -23.92
CA VAL A 340 -24.60 -15.16 -25.27
C VAL A 340 -24.15 -13.80 -25.79
N ARG A 341 -23.84 -13.70 -27.09
CA ARG A 341 -23.44 -12.44 -27.74
C ARG A 341 -24.64 -11.51 -27.99
N THR A 342 -25.37 -11.15 -26.94
CA THR A 342 -26.49 -10.21 -26.98
C THR A 342 -26.05 -8.83 -26.53
N ASN A 343 -26.22 -7.83 -27.39
CA ASN A 343 -25.95 -6.43 -27.07
C ASN A 343 -27.27 -5.72 -26.74
N GLN A 344 -27.45 -5.35 -25.49
CA GLN A 344 -28.58 -4.55 -24.97
C GLN A 344 -28.09 -3.21 -24.41
N MET A 345 -26.93 -2.73 -24.85
CA MET A 345 -26.36 -1.49 -24.35
C MET A 345 -27.21 -0.27 -24.72
N PRO A 346 -27.44 0.66 -23.77
CA PRO A 346 -28.06 1.93 -24.06
C PRO A 346 -27.13 2.82 -24.90
N ASN A 347 -27.68 3.92 -25.44
CA ASN A 347 -26.86 4.96 -26.06
C ASN A 347 -25.98 5.65 -25.00
N LEU A 348 -24.70 5.27 -24.97
CA LEU A 348 -23.72 5.71 -23.99
C LEU A 348 -23.47 7.23 -24.04
N ASN A 349 -23.56 7.86 -25.22
CA ASN A 349 -23.42 9.31 -25.36
C ASN A 349 -24.56 10.06 -24.68
N SER A 350 -25.80 9.60 -24.85
CA SER A 350 -26.94 10.19 -24.14
C SER A 350 -26.87 9.93 -22.63
N LEU A 351 -26.36 8.77 -22.21
CA LEU A 351 -26.30 8.39 -20.81
C LEU A 351 -25.25 9.20 -20.05
N ILE A 352 -24.05 9.38 -20.63
CA ILE A 352 -23.00 10.20 -20.01
C ILE A 352 -23.41 11.67 -19.94
N ALA A 353 -24.10 12.19 -20.97
CA ALA A 353 -24.64 13.55 -20.97
C ALA A 353 -25.68 13.73 -19.85
N ALA A 354 -26.63 12.79 -19.71
CA ALA A 354 -27.63 12.83 -18.66
C ALA A 354 -27.03 12.77 -17.25
N GLU A 355 -26.06 11.88 -17.02
CA GLU A 355 -25.35 11.78 -15.73
C GLU A 355 -24.50 13.03 -15.44
N LYS A 356 -23.93 13.67 -16.48
CA LYS A 356 -23.21 14.94 -16.34
C LYS A 356 -24.15 16.06 -15.91
N THR A 357 -25.28 16.24 -16.59
CA THR A 357 -26.30 17.25 -16.22
C THR A 357 -26.82 17.01 -14.81
N ALA A 358 -27.05 15.75 -14.43
CA ALA A 358 -27.47 15.41 -13.07
C ALA A 358 -26.43 15.78 -12.01
N LYS A 359 -25.12 15.74 -12.32
CA LYS A 359 -24.06 16.19 -11.41
C LYS A 359 -23.91 17.70 -11.38
N LEU A 360 -24.06 18.37 -12.52
CA LEU A 360 -24.03 19.83 -12.60
C LEU A 360 -25.18 20.44 -11.77
N ASN A 361 -26.38 19.86 -11.86
CA ASN A 361 -27.54 20.26 -11.07
C ASN A 361 -27.36 20.03 -9.55
N LYS A 362 -26.39 19.19 -9.15
CA LYS A 362 -26.03 18.97 -7.75
C LYS A 362 -24.90 19.88 -7.26
N GLY A 363 -24.56 20.92 -8.03
CA GLY A 363 -23.57 21.93 -7.64
C GLY A 363 -22.11 21.55 -7.91
N LYS A 364 -21.82 20.55 -8.76
CA LYS A 364 -20.43 20.27 -9.19
C LYS A 364 -20.01 21.17 -10.35
N ASP A 365 -18.80 21.73 -10.25
CA ASP A 365 -18.21 22.55 -11.29
C ASP A 365 -17.91 21.75 -12.56
N ALA A 366 -18.11 22.40 -13.72
CA ALA A 366 -17.91 21.78 -15.02
C ALA A 366 -16.43 21.42 -15.29
N ASP A 367 -15.50 22.14 -14.68
CA ASP A 367 -14.05 21.97 -14.86
C ASP A 367 -13.47 20.78 -14.06
N GLU A 368 -14.18 20.33 -13.01
CA GLU A 368 -13.79 19.15 -12.23
C GLU A 368 -14.23 17.83 -12.88
N LEU A 369 -15.10 17.91 -13.89
CA LEU A 369 -15.63 16.74 -14.58
C LEU A 369 -14.74 16.36 -15.76
N PRO A 370 -14.46 15.06 -15.96
CA PRO A 370 -13.63 14.62 -17.07
C PRO A 370 -14.30 14.88 -18.43
N GLU A 371 -13.49 14.93 -19.50
CA GLU A 371 -14.00 15.12 -20.86
C GLU A 371 -15.05 14.05 -21.23
N THR A 372 -16.16 14.51 -21.82
CA THR A 372 -17.36 13.69 -22.09
C THR A 372 -17.60 13.44 -23.57
N GLU A 373 -16.87 14.11 -24.46
CA GLU A 373 -16.88 13.86 -25.91
C GLU A 373 -16.09 12.59 -26.23
N LEU A 374 -16.64 11.42 -25.88
CA LEU A 374 -15.99 10.12 -26.07
C LEU A 374 -16.63 9.37 -27.23
N SER A 375 -15.78 8.82 -28.10
CA SER A 375 -16.21 7.81 -29.08
C SER A 375 -16.24 6.43 -28.41
N PHE A 376 -17.44 5.88 -28.23
CA PHE A 376 -17.65 4.57 -27.61
C PHE A 376 -17.59 3.44 -28.64
N GLU A 377 -16.73 2.46 -28.38
CA GLU A 377 -16.68 1.17 -29.07
C GLU A 377 -17.20 0.08 -28.13
N VAL A 378 -18.26 -0.62 -28.51
CA VAL A 378 -18.86 -1.69 -27.70
C VAL A 378 -18.55 -3.05 -28.32
N ARG A 379 -17.99 -3.97 -27.53
CA ARG A 379 -17.68 -5.35 -27.91
C ARG A 379 -18.36 -6.33 -26.95
N VAL A 380 -18.96 -7.39 -27.48
CA VAL A 380 -19.55 -8.46 -26.67
C VAL A 380 -18.74 -9.74 -26.88
N GLU A 381 -18.19 -10.26 -25.79
CA GLU A 381 -17.34 -11.45 -25.79
C GLU A 381 -17.93 -12.50 -24.85
N THR A 382 -17.61 -13.76 -25.11
CA THR A 382 -18.07 -14.92 -24.30
C THR A 382 -17.01 -15.46 -23.37
N GLU A 383 -15.73 -15.14 -23.65
CA GLU A 383 -14.59 -15.59 -22.87
C GLU A 383 -13.84 -14.41 -22.26
N PHE A 384 -13.56 -14.50 -20.96
CA PHE A 384 -12.81 -13.48 -20.23
C PHE A 384 -11.44 -13.18 -20.86
N ARG A 385 -10.74 -14.21 -21.34
CA ARG A 385 -9.43 -14.06 -22.00
C ARG A 385 -9.52 -13.22 -23.28
N GLN A 386 -10.62 -13.33 -24.03
CA GLN A 386 -10.82 -12.53 -25.25
C GLN A 386 -11.09 -11.07 -24.87
N ALA A 387 -11.88 -10.82 -23.83
CA ALA A 387 -12.11 -9.48 -23.30
C ALA A 387 -10.81 -8.80 -22.87
N CYS A 388 -9.96 -9.48 -22.09
CA CYS A 388 -8.63 -8.99 -21.70
C CYS A 388 -7.75 -8.65 -22.90
N ARG A 389 -7.76 -9.48 -23.96
CA ARG A 389 -6.99 -9.22 -25.19
C ARG A 389 -7.42 -7.96 -25.92
N GLN A 390 -8.72 -7.62 -25.92
CA GLN A 390 -9.20 -6.40 -26.56
C GLN A 390 -8.71 -5.15 -25.81
N ILE A 391 -8.82 -5.17 -24.48
CA ILE A 391 -8.32 -4.07 -23.63
C ILE A 391 -6.81 -3.92 -23.79
N GLN A 392 -6.06 -5.03 -23.78
CA GLN A 392 -4.63 -4.99 -24.00
C GLN A 392 -4.23 -4.39 -25.35
N ARG A 393 -4.95 -4.72 -26.44
CA ARG A 393 -4.71 -4.10 -27.76
C ARG A 393 -4.97 -2.60 -27.74
N ALA A 394 -6.03 -2.16 -27.07
CA ALA A 394 -6.35 -0.74 -26.93
C ALA A 394 -5.28 0.02 -26.13
N LEU A 395 -4.79 -0.55 -25.02
CA LEU A 395 -3.69 0.00 -24.23
C LEU A 395 -2.38 0.08 -25.02
N GLN A 396 -2.07 -0.95 -25.81
CA GLN A 396 -0.89 -0.96 -26.68
C GLN A 396 -0.97 0.13 -27.75
N ALA A 397 -2.13 0.28 -28.40
CA ALA A 397 -2.36 1.35 -29.36
C ALA A 397 -2.17 2.74 -28.74
N TYR A 398 -2.73 2.97 -27.54
CA TYR A 398 -2.54 4.22 -26.82
C TYR A 398 -1.07 4.52 -26.50
N ARG A 399 -0.33 3.50 -26.04
CA ARG A 399 1.10 3.63 -25.72
C ARG A 399 1.91 4.06 -26.94
N ASP A 400 1.63 3.45 -28.09
CA ASP A 400 2.36 3.70 -29.33
C ASP A 400 2.10 5.12 -29.87
N GLU A 401 0.97 5.75 -29.53
CA GLU A 401 0.67 7.16 -29.81
C GLU A 401 1.46 8.18 -28.97
N LYS A 402 2.22 7.73 -27.95
CA LYS A 402 3.13 8.55 -27.11
C LYS A 402 2.52 9.86 -26.60
N LYS A 403 1.36 9.75 -25.96
CA LYS A 403 0.59 10.87 -25.39
C LYS A 403 1.21 11.49 -24.12
N GLY A 404 2.48 11.22 -23.79
CA GLY A 404 3.14 11.78 -22.60
C GLY A 404 2.84 10.99 -21.31
N PRO A 405 3.15 11.57 -20.14
CA PRO A 405 3.04 10.88 -18.86
C PRO A 405 1.58 10.52 -18.56
N THR A 406 1.31 9.22 -18.41
CA THR A 406 -0.04 8.69 -18.24
C THR A 406 -0.05 7.64 -17.14
N LEU A 407 -1.07 7.67 -16.28
CA LEU A 407 -1.37 6.61 -15.29
C LEU A 407 -2.69 5.93 -15.62
N VAL A 408 -2.83 4.68 -15.16
CA VAL A 408 -4.06 3.89 -15.30
C VAL A 408 -4.70 3.75 -13.93
N ALA A 409 -5.85 4.39 -13.73
CA ALA A 409 -6.67 4.17 -12.56
C ALA A 409 -7.58 2.97 -12.77
N ILE A 410 -7.52 1.99 -11.87
CA ILE A 410 -8.23 0.73 -11.97
C ILE A 410 -9.23 0.63 -10.84
N GLN A 411 -10.51 0.47 -11.18
CA GLN A 411 -11.55 0.08 -10.25
C GLN A 411 -11.97 -1.36 -10.59
N SER A 412 -11.61 -2.30 -9.73
CA SER A 412 -11.82 -3.73 -9.97
C SER A 412 -12.02 -4.49 -8.67
N GLN A 413 -12.93 -5.47 -8.68
CA GLN A 413 -13.06 -6.46 -7.60
C GLN A 413 -11.95 -7.52 -7.61
N MET A 414 -11.27 -7.70 -8.75
CA MET A 414 -10.11 -8.58 -8.85
C MET A 414 -8.84 -7.87 -8.42
N ASP A 415 -7.97 -8.58 -7.72
CA ASP A 415 -6.65 -8.11 -7.32
C ASP A 415 -5.80 -7.67 -8.51
N ILE A 416 -5.01 -6.61 -8.30
CA ILE A 416 -4.16 -6.01 -9.34
C ILE A 416 -3.17 -7.03 -9.93
N PRO A 417 -2.45 -7.86 -9.15
CA PRO A 417 -1.55 -8.86 -9.71
C PRO A 417 -2.26 -9.88 -10.61
N ALA A 418 -3.48 -10.31 -10.26
CA ALA A 418 -4.27 -11.21 -11.09
C ALA A 418 -4.72 -10.54 -12.39
N LEU A 419 -5.07 -9.24 -12.32
CA LEU A 419 -5.43 -8.44 -13.48
C LEU A 419 -4.24 -8.20 -14.42
N VAL A 420 -3.07 -7.87 -13.87
CA VAL A 420 -1.81 -7.69 -14.62
C VAL A 420 -1.36 -9.00 -15.26
N SER A 421 -1.54 -10.14 -14.59
CA SER A 421 -1.28 -11.47 -15.17
C SER A 421 -2.20 -11.76 -16.36
N SER A 422 -3.47 -11.34 -16.27
CA SER A 422 -4.46 -11.48 -17.35
C SER A 422 -4.24 -10.49 -18.50
N MET A 423 -3.72 -9.29 -18.20
CA MET A 423 -3.44 -8.21 -19.15
C MET A 423 -2.02 -7.64 -18.95
N PRO A 424 -0.99 -8.30 -19.50
CA PRO A 424 0.39 -7.85 -19.33
C PRO A 424 0.68 -6.44 -19.84
N GLY A 425 -0.14 -5.88 -20.74
CA GLY A 425 -0.01 -4.50 -21.22
C GLY A 425 -0.17 -3.43 -20.13
N LEU A 426 -0.75 -3.76 -18.98
CA LEU A 426 -0.81 -2.87 -17.82
C LEU A 426 0.58 -2.58 -17.22
N ASN A 427 1.57 -3.46 -17.43
CA ASN A 427 2.93 -3.26 -16.92
C ASN A 427 3.68 -2.11 -17.56
N ASP A 428 3.19 -1.57 -18.68
CA ASP A 428 3.79 -0.45 -19.39
C ASP A 428 3.36 0.92 -18.81
N PHE A 429 2.46 0.92 -17.83
CA PHE A 429 1.96 2.13 -17.18
C PHE A 429 2.02 1.99 -15.65
N PRO A 430 2.11 3.10 -14.91
CA PRO A 430 1.81 3.11 -13.49
C PRO A 430 0.32 2.84 -13.29
N VAL A 431 0.02 1.90 -12.39
CA VAL A 431 -1.33 1.47 -12.03
C VAL A 431 -1.69 2.02 -10.66
N VAL A 432 -2.87 2.64 -10.56
CA VAL A 432 -3.43 3.19 -9.32
C VAL A 432 -4.77 2.53 -9.05
N PRO A 433 -4.94 1.74 -7.99
CA PRO A 433 -6.25 1.20 -7.64
C PRO A 433 -7.17 2.27 -7.05
N ILE A 434 -8.45 2.21 -7.41
CA ILE A 434 -9.54 2.96 -6.77
C ILE A 434 -10.43 1.93 -6.08
N TYR A 435 -10.44 1.96 -4.74
CA TYR A 435 -11.15 0.99 -3.91
C TYR A 435 -12.61 1.37 -3.65
N ILE A 436 -13.35 1.64 -4.73
CA ILE A 436 -14.80 1.85 -4.68
C ILE A 436 -15.46 0.57 -5.19
N GLN A 437 -16.23 -0.09 -4.33
CA GLN A 437 -16.92 -1.33 -4.68
C GLN A 437 -18.38 -1.04 -5.03
N ASP A 438 -18.85 -1.68 -6.10
CA ASP A 438 -20.28 -1.75 -6.41
C ASP A 438 -20.94 -2.89 -5.64
N MET A 439 -22.27 -2.86 -5.56
CA MET A 439 -23.06 -3.93 -4.95
C MET A 439 -22.94 -5.23 -5.75
N ASP A 440 -22.74 -6.35 -5.07
CA ASP A 440 -22.65 -7.69 -5.67
C ASP A 440 -23.87 -8.07 -6.54
N SER A 441 -25.05 -7.57 -6.18
CA SER A 441 -26.31 -7.81 -6.87
C SER A 441 -26.56 -6.89 -8.09
N LEU A 442 -25.57 -6.08 -8.50
CA LEU A 442 -25.72 -5.10 -9.59
C LEU A 442 -26.25 -5.71 -10.90
N TYR A 443 -25.95 -6.99 -11.17
CA TYR A 443 -26.36 -7.69 -12.40
C TYR A 443 -27.51 -8.68 -12.23
N ALA A 444 -28.29 -8.54 -11.14
CA ALA A 444 -29.43 -9.41 -10.87
C ALA A 444 -30.63 -9.13 -11.79
N THR A 445 -30.78 -7.92 -12.32
CA THR A 445 -31.90 -7.55 -13.19
C THR A 445 -31.74 -8.08 -14.63
N LEU A 446 -32.84 -8.20 -15.36
CA LEU A 446 -32.81 -8.61 -16.77
C LEU A 446 -32.12 -7.56 -17.66
N ASP A 447 -32.25 -6.27 -17.33
CA ASP A 447 -31.65 -5.12 -18.01
C ASP A 447 -30.26 -4.75 -17.44
N TRP A 448 -29.53 -5.73 -16.90
CA TRP A 448 -28.26 -5.51 -16.20
C TRP A 448 -27.21 -4.74 -17.02
N GLN A 449 -27.21 -4.86 -18.35
CA GLN A 449 -26.26 -4.12 -19.21
C GLN A 449 -26.48 -2.60 -19.11
N ARG A 450 -27.74 -2.14 -19.02
CA ARG A 450 -28.08 -0.72 -18.83
C ARG A 450 -27.69 -0.25 -17.42
N VAL A 451 -27.97 -1.06 -16.40
CA VAL A 451 -27.62 -0.76 -15.00
C VAL A 451 -26.10 -0.68 -14.82
N GLY A 452 -25.37 -1.66 -15.36
CA GLY A 452 -23.90 -1.69 -15.35
C GLY A 452 -23.27 -0.53 -16.13
N ALA A 453 -23.80 -0.19 -17.31
CA ALA A 453 -23.34 0.97 -18.08
C ALA A 453 -23.51 2.28 -17.30
N LYS A 454 -24.63 2.44 -16.60
CA LYS A 454 -24.90 3.60 -15.73
C LYS A 454 -23.92 3.68 -14.57
N ALA A 455 -23.67 2.57 -13.87
CA ALA A 455 -22.70 2.49 -12.78
C ALA A 455 -21.28 2.83 -13.27
N MET A 456 -20.82 2.20 -14.36
CA MET A 456 -19.52 2.46 -14.98
C MET A 456 -19.31 3.94 -15.33
N LEU A 457 -20.31 4.58 -15.95
CA LEU A 457 -20.23 5.99 -16.32
C LEU A 457 -20.23 6.93 -15.10
N ARG A 458 -21.00 6.59 -14.04
CA ARG A 458 -20.97 7.34 -12.78
C ARG A 458 -19.61 7.33 -12.13
N HIS A 459 -18.94 6.16 -12.14
CA HIS A 459 -17.59 5.99 -11.62
C HIS A 459 -16.56 6.75 -12.43
N TYR A 460 -16.61 6.67 -13.77
CA TYR A 460 -15.75 7.48 -14.63
C TYR A 460 -15.88 8.98 -14.32
N LEU A 461 -17.11 9.49 -14.17
CA LEU A 461 -17.37 10.89 -13.82
C LEU A 461 -16.99 11.26 -12.38
N ASN A 462 -16.68 10.31 -11.50
CA ASN A 462 -16.22 10.55 -10.11
C ASN A 462 -14.73 10.22 -9.92
N MET A 463 -14.08 9.69 -10.95
CA MET A 463 -12.72 9.20 -10.88
C MET A 463 -11.74 10.30 -10.45
N GLU A 464 -11.84 11.50 -11.04
CA GLU A 464 -10.91 12.60 -10.75
C GLU A 464 -11.04 13.02 -9.27
N THR A 465 -12.26 13.24 -8.78
CA THR A 465 -12.54 13.53 -7.36
C THR A 465 -11.99 12.43 -6.44
N GLY A 466 -12.17 11.16 -6.82
CA GLY A 466 -11.65 10.02 -6.07
C GLY A 466 -10.12 10.03 -6.01
N LEU A 467 -9.46 10.22 -7.15
CA LEU A 467 -7.99 10.29 -7.24
C LEU A 467 -7.42 11.48 -6.46
N GLN A 468 -8.09 12.64 -6.49
CA GLN A 468 -7.69 13.82 -5.73
C GLN A 468 -7.72 13.53 -4.24
N LEU A 469 -8.84 12.99 -3.73
CA LEU A 469 -8.98 12.62 -2.32
C LEU A 469 -7.91 11.61 -1.90
N THR A 470 -7.67 10.57 -2.71
CA THR A 470 -6.60 9.59 -2.45
C THR A 470 -5.22 10.24 -2.51
N THR A 471 -4.99 11.20 -3.40
CA THR A 471 -3.72 11.92 -3.49
C THR A 471 -3.46 12.76 -2.24
N GLU A 472 -4.46 13.47 -1.71
CA GLU A 472 -4.34 14.20 -0.44
C GLU A 472 -4.03 13.26 0.73
N GLN A 473 -4.70 12.11 0.78
CA GLN A 473 -4.43 11.09 1.80
C GLN A 473 -2.99 10.55 1.70
N CYS A 474 -2.53 10.27 0.47
CA CYS A 474 -1.15 9.86 0.17
C CYS A 474 -0.12 10.93 0.56
N ARG A 475 -0.44 12.22 0.41
CA ARG A 475 0.42 13.32 0.88
C ARG A 475 0.60 13.27 2.40
N TYR A 476 -0.49 13.08 3.14
CA TYR A 476 -0.41 12.99 4.61
C TYR A 476 0.35 11.74 5.08
N PHE A 477 0.05 10.56 4.51
CA PHE A 477 0.74 9.32 4.88
C PHE A 477 2.15 9.19 4.30
N HIS A 478 2.53 10.09 3.38
CA HIS A 478 3.75 10.00 2.59
C HIS A 478 3.90 8.65 1.86
N VAL A 479 2.89 8.27 1.08
CA VAL A 479 2.85 7.01 0.31
C VAL A 479 2.64 7.32 -1.18
N PRO A 480 3.32 6.64 -2.11
CA PRO A 480 3.02 6.72 -3.53
C PRO A 480 1.56 6.36 -3.82
N LEU A 481 0.97 7.04 -4.81
CA LEU A 481 -0.46 6.93 -5.11
C LEU A 481 -0.88 5.50 -5.48
N GLY A 482 -0.04 4.77 -6.20
CA GLY A 482 -0.30 3.39 -6.64
C GLY A 482 -0.01 2.30 -5.61
N ASN A 483 0.44 2.65 -4.40
CA ASN A 483 0.79 1.69 -3.33
C ASN A 483 -0.09 1.81 -2.09
N LEU A 484 -1.11 2.67 -2.14
CA LEU A 484 -2.09 2.71 -1.06
C LEU A 484 -2.97 1.45 -1.15
N PRO A 485 -3.14 0.67 -0.07
CA PRO A 485 -4.00 -0.50 -0.07
C PRO A 485 -5.48 -0.14 0.13
N ALA A 486 -6.35 -1.16 0.08
CA ALA A 486 -7.80 -1.01 0.24
C ALA A 486 -8.23 -0.44 1.60
N ASP A 487 -7.43 -0.66 2.65
CA ASP A 487 -7.61 -0.03 3.96
C ASP A 487 -6.44 0.95 4.24
N PRO A 488 -6.59 2.23 3.82
CA PRO A 488 -5.58 3.24 4.06
C PRO A 488 -5.33 3.52 5.54
N THR A 489 -6.33 3.30 6.41
CA THR A 489 -6.24 3.67 7.83
C THR A 489 -5.26 2.76 8.55
N LEU A 490 -5.46 1.43 8.44
CA LEU A 490 -4.55 0.44 9.01
C LEU A 490 -3.12 0.60 8.49
N PHE A 491 -2.97 0.72 7.17
CA PHE A 491 -1.66 0.82 6.56
C PHE A 491 -0.94 2.14 6.89
N GLY A 492 -1.68 3.24 6.96
CA GLY A 492 -1.15 4.53 7.39
C GLY A 492 -0.62 4.46 8.83
N ALA A 493 -1.36 3.81 9.74
CA ALA A 493 -0.93 3.60 11.12
C ALA A 493 0.34 2.72 11.21
N ASP A 494 0.43 1.63 10.43
CA ASP A 494 1.66 0.82 10.32
C ASP A 494 2.86 1.64 9.85
N LEU A 495 2.68 2.51 8.85
CA LEU A 495 3.75 3.38 8.36
C LEU A 495 4.17 4.44 9.37
N PHE A 496 3.23 5.10 10.04
CA PHE A 496 3.55 6.08 11.07
C PHE A 496 4.29 5.42 12.23
N TYR A 497 3.78 4.28 12.72
CA TYR A 497 4.38 3.58 13.83
C TYR A 497 5.76 3.02 13.47
N GLY A 498 5.90 2.40 12.30
CA GLY A 498 7.19 1.92 11.79
C GLY A 498 8.23 3.04 11.65
N ARG A 499 7.84 4.22 11.14
CA ARG A 499 8.74 5.39 11.07
C ARG A 499 9.11 5.93 12.44
N HIS A 500 8.16 5.95 13.38
CA HIS A 500 8.45 6.35 14.77
C HIS A 500 9.39 5.35 15.46
N LEU A 501 9.17 4.05 15.31
CA LEU A 501 10.05 3.00 15.82
C LEU A 501 11.48 3.15 15.27
N GLN A 502 11.63 3.36 13.96
CA GLN A 502 12.94 3.59 13.34
C GLN A 502 13.64 4.85 13.89
N ARG A 503 12.92 5.96 14.09
CA ARG A 503 13.48 7.18 14.69
C ARG A 503 13.95 6.97 16.13
N HIS A 504 13.31 6.05 16.86
CA HIS A 504 13.68 5.68 18.22
C HIS A 504 14.69 4.51 18.29
N ASN A 505 15.32 4.13 17.16
CA ASN A 505 16.27 3.02 17.05
C ASN A 505 15.71 1.65 17.49
N CYS A 506 14.40 1.43 17.33
CA CYS A 506 13.78 0.13 17.55
C CYS A 506 13.88 -0.74 16.29
N VAL A 507 14.02 -2.04 16.51
CA VAL A 507 13.87 -3.07 15.46
C VAL A 507 12.39 -3.34 15.24
N LEU A 508 11.98 -3.53 13.99
CA LEU A 508 10.58 -3.77 13.63
C LEU A 508 10.21 -5.25 13.79
N TRP A 509 9.03 -5.53 14.34
CA TRP A 509 8.46 -6.87 14.45
C TRP A 509 7.39 -7.15 13.38
N CYS A 510 7.56 -6.57 12.19
CA CYS A 510 6.54 -6.65 11.14
C CYS A 510 6.25 -8.10 10.74
N SER A 511 4.98 -8.44 10.57
CA SER A 511 4.51 -9.76 10.16
C SER A 511 3.31 -9.63 9.23
N GLN A 512 3.12 -10.61 8.34
CA GLN A 512 1.86 -10.74 7.57
C GLN A 512 0.83 -11.62 8.29
N THR A 513 1.20 -12.15 9.45
CA THR A 513 0.36 -13.05 10.27
C THR A 513 0.01 -12.36 11.59
N ASP A 514 -0.87 -12.99 12.36
CA ASP A 514 -1.23 -12.61 13.72
C ASP A 514 -0.07 -12.72 14.72
N LYS A 515 1.07 -13.28 14.31
CA LYS A 515 2.27 -13.48 15.13
C LYS A 515 3.36 -12.47 14.78
N PRO A 516 3.73 -11.55 15.69
CA PRO A 516 4.82 -10.60 15.44
C PRO A 516 6.17 -11.32 15.28
N ASP A 517 7.10 -10.73 14.52
CA ASP A 517 8.48 -11.24 14.41
C ASP A 517 9.24 -10.98 15.72
N LEU A 518 9.43 -12.05 16.51
CA LEU A 518 10.08 -12.02 17.83
C LEU A 518 11.44 -12.72 17.82
N GLY A 519 12.02 -12.91 16.63
CA GLY A 519 13.37 -13.45 16.50
C GLY A 519 13.47 -14.96 16.64
N GLY A 520 12.45 -15.73 16.22
CA GLY A 520 12.41 -17.20 16.31
C GLY A 520 11.63 -17.75 17.50
N ARG A 521 10.90 -16.88 18.22
CA ARG A 521 10.11 -17.20 19.41
C ARG A 521 8.62 -16.90 19.23
N GLU A 522 8.16 -16.85 17.99
CA GLU A 522 6.79 -16.48 17.63
C GLU A 522 5.78 -17.52 18.13
N ALA A 523 6.19 -18.78 18.21
CA ALA A 523 5.37 -19.89 18.71
C ALA A 523 5.37 -20.03 20.23
N ASP A 524 6.32 -19.38 20.93
CA ASP A 524 6.35 -19.37 22.40
C ASP A 524 5.22 -18.49 22.97
N ASP A 525 4.68 -17.57 22.16
CA ASP A 525 3.54 -16.72 22.50
C ASP A 525 2.22 -17.52 22.35
N ASN A 526 2.05 -18.59 23.15
CA ASN A 526 0.86 -19.46 23.19
C ASN A 526 -0.37 -18.79 23.85
N ARG A 527 -0.56 -17.48 23.64
CA ARG A 527 -1.57 -16.66 24.35
C ARG A 527 -2.95 -16.59 23.68
N LEU A 528 -3.15 -17.34 22.60
CA LEU A 528 -4.45 -17.53 21.92
C LEU A 528 -5.56 -18.04 22.87
N LEU A 529 -5.21 -18.64 24.00
CA LEU A 529 -6.18 -19.08 25.02
C LEU A 529 -6.71 -17.94 25.91
N THR A 530 -6.01 -16.81 26.01
CA THR A 530 -6.42 -15.67 26.87
C THR A 530 -7.18 -14.58 26.11
N GLU A 531 -7.17 -14.60 24.77
CA GLU A 531 -7.95 -13.66 23.95
C GLU A 531 -9.48 -13.79 24.20
N LEU A 532 -9.94 -14.97 24.62
CA LEU A 532 -11.34 -15.22 24.93
C LEU A 532 -11.81 -14.48 26.20
N GLU A 533 -10.92 -14.27 27.18
CA GLU A 533 -11.24 -13.52 28.42
C GLU A 533 -11.25 -12.00 28.20
N GLU A 534 -10.53 -11.50 27.19
CA GLU A 534 -10.42 -10.06 26.84
C GLU A 534 -11.53 -9.58 25.89
N SER A 535 -12.40 -10.49 25.46
CA SER A 535 -13.51 -10.21 24.54
C SER A 535 -14.69 -9.51 25.21
N THR A 536 -14.75 -9.50 26.55
CA THR A 536 -15.85 -8.85 27.29
C THR A 536 -15.47 -7.42 27.69
N SER A 537 -15.87 -6.45 26.86
CA SER A 537 -15.82 -5.01 27.18
C SER A 537 -16.87 -4.59 28.21
N VAL A 538 -17.76 -5.51 28.61
CA VAL A 538 -18.84 -5.27 29.56
C VAL A 538 -18.28 -5.26 30.98
N VAL A 539 -18.38 -4.12 31.64
CA VAL A 539 -17.89 -3.93 33.00
C VAL A 539 -19.01 -4.09 34.03
N THR A 540 -20.25 -3.75 33.67
CA THR A 540 -21.41 -3.90 34.55
C THR A 540 -22.65 -4.18 33.71
N ASN A 541 -23.45 -5.15 34.13
CA ASN A 541 -24.79 -5.39 33.61
C ASN A 541 -25.71 -5.76 34.77
N ASN A 542 -26.57 -4.83 35.18
CA ASN A 542 -27.54 -5.02 36.26
C ASN A 542 -28.91 -5.19 35.62
N ALA A 543 -29.35 -6.46 35.48
CA ALA A 543 -30.70 -6.75 35.03
C ALA A 543 -31.72 -6.27 36.08
N GLY A 544 -32.79 -5.64 35.63
CA GLY A 544 -33.79 -5.08 36.53
C GLY A 544 -34.81 -4.21 35.84
N CYS A 545 -35.74 -3.74 36.67
CA CYS A 545 -36.79 -2.81 36.27
C CYS A 545 -36.54 -1.46 36.92
N TYR A 546 -36.38 -0.43 36.10
CA TYR A 546 -36.05 0.93 36.50
C TYR A 546 -37.25 1.83 36.23
N SER A 547 -37.92 2.25 37.31
CA SER A 547 -39.12 3.10 37.29
C SER A 547 -38.83 4.60 37.33
N THR A 548 -37.56 4.97 37.18
CA THR A 548 -37.09 6.37 37.15
C THR A 548 -36.26 6.58 35.90
N VAL A 549 -36.16 7.83 35.46
CA VAL A 549 -35.54 8.18 34.20
C VAL A 549 -34.11 7.63 34.09
N CYS A 550 -33.87 6.86 33.03
CA CYS A 550 -32.57 6.35 32.66
C CYS A 550 -32.06 7.09 31.41
N VAL A 551 -30.78 7.46 31.43
CA VAL A 551 -30.13 8.17 30.33
C VAL A 551 -29.01 7.31 29.79
N GLU A 552 -28.99 7.19 28.48
CA GLU A 552 -28.01 6.47 27.71
C GLU A 552 -26.99 7.44 27.13
N LEU A 553 -25.72 7.18 27.44
CA LEU A 553 -24.58 7.98 27.01
C LEU A 553 -23.66 7.15 26.12
N ASP A 554 -23.25 7.75 25.01
CA ASP A 554 -22.20 7.20 24.15
C ASP A 554 -20.84 7.75 24.59
N LEU A 555 -19.82 6.89 24.51
CA LEU A 555 -18.45 7.18 24.94
C LEU A 555 -17.48 6.95 23.79
N ASP A 556 -16.81 8.02 23.41
CA ASP A 556 -15.81 8.02 22.35
C ASP A 556 -14.41 8.35 22.87
N SER A 557 -13.39 7.96 22.08
CA SER A 557 -11.98 8.26 22.34
C SER A 557 -11.39 7.68 23.64
N LEU A 558 -12.03 6.68 24.27
CA LEU A 558 -11.52 6.02 25.48
C LEU A 558 -10.10 5.47 25.29
N ALA A 559 -9.83 4.79 24.17
CA ALA A 559 -8.52 4.17 23.91
C ALA A 559 -7.40 5.21 23.77
N VAL A 560 -7.69 6.30 23.06
CA VAL A 560 -6.76 7.42 22.84
C VAL A 560 -6.49 8.14 24.15
N ASN A 561 -7.55 8.51 24.89
CA ASN A 561 -7.40 9.15 26.20
C ASN A 561 -6.59 8.27 27.18
N THR A 562 -6.89 6.96 27.22
CA THR A 562 -6.15 6.00 28.05
C THR A 562 -4.66 5.99 27.72
N LEU A 563 -4.29 5.97 26.43
CA LEU A 563 -2.89 5.96 26.02
C LEU A 563 -2.17 7.24 26.49
N LEU A 564 -2.81 8.40 26.34
CA LEU A 564 -2.24 9.69 26.74
C LEU A 564 -2.08 9.79 28.26
N GLN A 565 -3.10 9.34 29.00
CA GLN A 565 -3.20 9.40 30.46
C GLN A 565 -2.59 8.19 31.17
N SER A 566 -1.95 7.28 30.43
CA SER A 566 -1.39 6.03 30.97
C SER A 566 -0.48 6.20 32.18
N HIS A 567 0.30 7.30 32.25
CA HIS A 567 1.14 7.62 33.41
C HIS A 567 0.30 7.92 34.66
N HIS A 568 -0.72 8.76 34.52
CA HIS A 568 -1.61 9.11 35.63
C HIS A 568 -2.41 7.91 36.14
N VAL A 569 -2.85 7.01 35.24
CA VAL A 569 -3.52 5.76 35.62
C VAL A 569 -2.61 4.88 36.49
N ASN A 570 -1.33 4.76 36.14
CA ASN A 570 -0.37 3.98 36.92
C ASN A 570 0.02 4.64 38.26
N ASP A 571 0.11 5.97 38.29
CA ASP A 571 0.42 6.73 39.50
C ASP A 571 -0.68 6.62 40.56
N MET A 572 -1.95 6.66 40.15
CA MET A 572 -3.10 6.57 41.05
C MET A 572 -3.23 5.20 41.74
N GLU A 573 -2.66 4.15 41.15
CA GLU A 573 -2.61 2.81 41.75
C GLU A 573 -1.42 2.61 42.70
N GLY A 574 -0.55 3.62 42.88
CA GLY A 574 0.68 3.47 43.67
C GLY A 574 1.71 2.53 43.06
N THR A 575 1.47 2.09 41.81
CA THR A 575 2.33 1.14 41.07
C THR A 575 3.46 1.87 40.35
N SER A 576 3.47 3.20 40.38
CA SER A 576 4.55 4.03 39.83
C SER A 576 5.91 3.73 40.44
N SER A 577 5.98 3.18 41.65
CA SER A 577 7.24 2.72 42.26
C SER A 577 7.87 1.48 41.59
N SER A 578 7.09 0.64 40.87
CA SER A 578 7.62 -0.54 40.17
C SER A 578 7.90 -0.31 38.68
N VAL A 579 7.22 0.64 38.03
CA VAL A 579 7.44 1.01 36.62
C VAL A 579 8.34 2.22 36.41
N SER A 580 8.59 3.06 37.43
CA SER A 580 9.47 4.24 37.32
C SER A 580 10.96 3.95 37.52
N PHE A 581 11.35 2.68 37.67
CA PHE A 581 12.75 2.24 37.63
C PHE A 581 13.17 1.86 36.20
N ASP A 582 12.69 2.61 35.20
CA ASP A 582 13.06 2.49 33.79
C ASP A 582 14.48 3.04 33.55
N LEU A 583 15.46 2.32 34.06
CA LEU A 583 16.73 2.08 33.40
C LEU A 583 16.88 0.56 33.40
N MET A 584 17.41 0.02 32.30
CA MET A 584 17.95 -1.35 32.15
C MET A 584 18.22 -2.04 33.49
N PRO A 585 18.01 -3.36 33.67
CA PRO A 585 18.62 -4.06 34.79
C PRO A 585 20.11 -3.66 34.79
N GLN A 586 20.48 -2.79 35.73
CA GLN A 586 21.86 -2.38 35.92
C GLN A 586 22.45 -3.62 36.55
N VAL A 587 22.99 -4.48 35.68
CA VAL A 587 23.87 -5.55 36.10
C VAL A 587 24.90 -4.86 36.99
N SER A 588 24.86 -5.17 38.27
CA SER A 588 25.81 -4.57 39.22
C SER A 588 27.23 -4.87 38.71
N ILE A 589 28.18 -3.96 38.94
CA ILE A 589 29.56 -4.16 38.47
C ILE A 589 30.14 -5.49 39.01
N ASP A 590 29.66 -5.96 40.17
CA ASP A 590 29.95 -7.28 40.73
C ASP A 590 29.37 -8.45 39.91
N GLU A 591 28.18 -8.32 39.33
CA GLU A 591 27.55 -9.36 38.49
C GLU A 591 28.16 -9.49 37.09
N MET A 592 28.78 -8.43 36.56
CA MET A 592 29.53 -8.49 35.29
C MET A 592 30.81 -9.34 35.40
N VAL A 593 31.37 -9.50 36.61
CA VAL A 593 32.62 -10.23 36.84
C VAL A 593 32.38 -11.73 37.11
N GLY A 594 31.17 -12.12 37.52
CA GLY A 594 30.83 -13.48 37.95
C GLY A 594 30.34 -14.45 36.85
N GLY A 595 30.08 -14.00 35.63
CA GLY A 595 29.74 -14.88 34.49
C GLY A 595 28.43 -15.68 34.61
N GLN A 596 27.58 -15.42 35.62
CA GLN A 596 26.28 -16.05 35.79
C GLN A 596 25.18 -14.99 35.94
N THR A 597 24.65 -14.52 34.82
CA THR A 597 23.43 -13.71 34.80
C THR A 597 22.21 -14.62 34.85
N ALA A 598 21.67 -14.86 36.04
CA ALA A 598 20.29 -15.30 36.17
C ALA A 598 19.37 -14.10 35.90
N VAL A 599 19.11 -13.80 34.63
CA VAL A 599 18.03 -12.88 34.26
C VAL A 599 16.73 -13.57 34.69
N LEU A 600 16.19 -13.17 35.84
CA LEU A 600 14.83 -13.51 36.20
C LEU A 600 13.95 -13.07 35.03
N PRO A 601 13.20 -13.97 34.36
CA PRO A 601 12.28 -13.55 33.31
C PRO A 601 11.27 -12.63 33.99
N THR A 602 11.30 -11.35 33.66
CA THR A 602 10.27 -10.41 34.05
C THR A 602 8.98 -10.90 33.40
N TYR A 603 8.16 -11.64 34.16
CA TYR A 603 6.85 -12.14 33.72
C TYR A 603 5.86 -11.02 33.44
N ASP A 604 6.22 -9.76 33.75
CA ASP A 604 5.43 -8.59 33.41
C ASP A 604 5.66 -8.16 31.95
N GLU A 605 4.76 -8.59 31.08
CA GLU A 605 4.69 -8.21 29.66
C GLU A 605 4.57 -6.69 29.48
N THR A 606 3.94 -6.00 30.43
CA THR A 606 3.76 -4.55 30.39
C THR A 606 5.10 -3.82 30.49
N ALA A 607 5.99 -4.30 31.37
CA ALA A 607 7.34 -3.78 31.50
C ALA A 607 8.17 -4.03 30.22
N LEU A 608 8.02 -5.19 29.59
CA LEU A 608 8.75 -5.54 28.36
C LEU A 608 8.34 -4.69 27.15
N CYS A 609 7.08 -4.24 27.10
CA CYS A 609 6.54 -3.44 26.00
C CYS A 609 6.60 -1.91 26.26
N SER A 610 7.07 -1.48 27.43
CA SER A 610 7.02 -0.07 27.88
C SER A 610 7.65 0.90 26.88
N GLY A 611 8.82 0.57 26.33
CA GLY A 611 9.51 1.37 25.33
C GLY A 611 8.69 1.55 24.05
N ALA A 612 8.14 0.45 23.53
CA ALA A 612 7.28 0.45 22.35
C ALA A 612 5.97 1.21 22.58
N PHE A 613 5.38 1.07 23.78
CA PHE A 613 4.17 1.77 24.20
C PHE A 613 4.40 3.29 24.34
N ARG A 614 5.57 3.71 24.81
CA ARG A 614 5.96 5.13 24.86
C ARG A 614 6.07 5.74 23.45
N VAL A 615 6.64 4.99 22.50
CA VAL A 615 6.69 5.41 21.09
C VAL A 615 5.27 5.53 20.52
N LEU A 616 4.39 4.60 20.87
CA LEU A 616 2.98 4.62 20.45
C LEU A 616 2.26 5.88 20.95
N ARG A 617 2.45 6.22 22.22
CA ARG A 617 1.93 7.47 22.81
C ARG A 617 2.48 8.71 22.12
N SER A 618 3.76 8.71 21.72
CA SER A 618 4.37 9.83 20.98
C SER A 618 3.73 10.03 19.60
N MET A 619 3.44 8.93 18.90
CA MET A 619 2.76 8.94 17.60
C MET A 619 1.34 9.52 17.70
N VAL A 620 0.52 9.03 18.63
CA VAL A 620 -0.86 9.52 18.80
C VAL A 620 -0.88 11.00 19.23
N ASN A 621 0.06 11.42 20.09
CA ASN A 621 0.25 12.84 20.39
C ASN A 621 0.60 13.68 19.16
N ALA A 622 1.31 13.13 18.17
CA ALA A 622 1.59 13.84 16.93
C ALA A 622 0.32 14.03 16.09
N TRP A 623 -0.52 13.00 15.97
CA TRP A 623 -1.81 13.14 15.28
C TRP A 623 -2.73 14.16 15.95
N ILE A 624 -2.81 14.18 17.28
CA ILE A 624 -3.61 15.18 18.00
C ILE A 624 -3.11 16.60 17.71
N ARG A 625 -1.79 16.81 17.70
CA ARG A 625 -1.23 18.11 17.30
C ARG A 625 -1.56 18.47 15.86
N ASP A 626 -1.53 17.51 14.93
CA ASP A 626 -1.91 17.75 13.54
C ASP A 626 -3.39 18.16 13.41
N VAL A 627 -4.28 17.55 14.20
CA VAL A 627 -5.70 17.94 14.25
C VAL A 627 -5.85 19.33 14.86
N SER A 628 -5.23 19.61 16.01
CA SER A 628 -5.39 20.90 16.70
C SER A 628 -4.75 22.08 15.96
N LEU A 629 -3.57 21.89 15.37
CA LEU A 629 -2.81 22.98 14.73
C LEU A 629 -3.12 23.13 13.24
N HIS A 630 -3.35 22.02 12.53
CA HIS A 630 -3.50 22.02 11.08
C HIS A 630 -4.91 21.65 10.62
N ARG A 631 -5.83 21.31 11.54
CA ARG A 631 -7.20 20.86 11.24
C ARG A 631 -7.21 19.74 10.20
N ASN A 632 -6.25 18.83 10.31
CA ASN A 632 -6.06 17.77 9.32
C ASN A 632 -7.08 16.65 9.52
N VAL A 633 -7.97 16.49 8.53
CA VAL A 633 -9.03 15.48 8.53
C VAL A 633 -8.47 14.05 8.56
N PHE A 634 -7.36 13.77 7.85
CA PHE A 634 -6.77 12.42 7.82
C PHE A 634 -6.10 12.04 9.15
N ALA A 635 -5.59 13.02 9.89
CA ALA A 635 -5.07 12.79 11.24
C ALA A 635 -6.21 12.41 12.20
N ASP A 636 -7.35 13.09 12.09
CA ASP A 636 -8.55 12.79 12.87
C ASP A 636 -9.09 11.38 12.59
N PHE A 637 -9.17 11.00 11.31
CA PHE A 637 -9.50 9.62 10.91
C PHE A 637 -8.55 8.57 11.52
N GLN A 638 -7.26 8.88 11.65
CA GLN A 638 -6.30 7.97 12.29
C GLN A 638 -6.52 7.85 13.81
N ILE A 639 -6.93 8.92 14.48
CA ILE A 639 -7.25 8.92 15.91
C ILE A 639 -8.49 8.05 16.16
N VAL A 640 -9.56 8.24 15.38
CA VAL A 640 -10.81 7.47 15.49
C VAL A 640 -10.55 5.97 15.29
N HIS A 641 -9.74 5.59 14.30
CA HIS A 641 -9.44 4.19 13.99
C HIS A 641 -8.20 3.62 14.70
N PHE A 642 -7.59 4.36 15.62
CA PHE A 642 -6.40 3.92 16.35
C PHE A 642 -6.59 2.56 17.04
N TYR A 643 -7.69 2.40 17.79
CA TYR A 643 -7.95 1.15 18.50
C TYR A 643 -8.31 -0.01 17.56
N ARG A 644 -8.92 0.29 16.41
CA ARG A 644 -9.15 -0.69 15.34
C ARG A 644 -7.82 -1.23 14.81
N TRP A 645 -6.83 -0.36 14.60
CA TRP A 645 -5.50 -0.78 14.16
C TRP A 645 -4.81 -1.68 15.19
N LEU A 646 -4.78 -1.27 16.46
CA LEU A 646 -4.10 -2.05 17.51
C LEU A 646 -4.72 -3.44 17.74
N ARG A 647 -6.02 -3.61 17.43
CA ARG A 647 -6.74 -4.87 17.54
C ARG A 647 -6.67 -5.74 16.29
N SER A 648 -6.28 -5.19 15.15
CA SER A 648 -6.37 -5.89 13.87
C SER A 648 -5.18 -6.83 13.69
N PRO A 649 -5.39 -8.16 13.60
CA PRO A 649 -4.31 -9.10 13.30
C PRO A 649 -3.78 -8.95 11.86
N ASN A 650 -4.50 -8.21 11.01
CA ASN A 650 -4.08 -7.91 9.64
C ASN A 650 -3.10 -6.72 9.56
N ALA A 651 -2.87 -6.01 10.66
CA ALA A 651 -1.89 -4.91 10.71
C ALA A 651 -0.46 -5.47 10.69
N LEU A 652 0.44 -4.85 9.93
CA LEU A 652 1.81 -5.33 9.78
C LEU A 652 2.58 -5.27 11.10
N LEU A 653 2.31 -4.28 11.95
CA LEU A 653 2.96 -4.10 13.26
C LEU A 653 2.10 -4.57 14.42
N TYR A 654 1.15 -5.47 14.17
CA TYR A 654 0.31 -6.06 15.21
C TYR A 654 1.16 -6.70 16.31
N ASP A 655 0.89 -6.30 17.56
CA ASP A 655 1.50 -6.89 18.75
C ASP A 655 0.40 -7.15 19.81
N PRO A 656 0.09 -8.42 20.10
CA PRO A 656 -0.91 -8.80 21.11
C PRO A 656 -0.65 -8.20 22.50
N ALA A 657 0.61 -8.01 22.91
CA ALA A 657 0.86 -7.46 24.24
C ALA A 657 0.65 -5.95 24.30
N LEU A 658 0.94 -5.20 23.24
CA LEU A 658 0.59 -3.78 23.20
C LEU A 658 -0.92 -3.60 23.27
N ARG A 659 -1.68 -4.44 22.54
CA ARG A 659 -3.14 -4.51 22.61
C ARG A 659 -3.61 -4.77 24.04
N ARG A 660 -3.06 -5.80 24.69
CA ARG A 660 -3.40 -6.21 26.05
C ARG A 660 -3.08 -5.14 27.09
N THR A 661 -1.88 -4.57 27.02
CA THR A 661 -1.46 -3.48 27.91
C THR A 661 -2.42 -2.31 27.80
N LEU A 662 -2.77 -1.87 26.58
CA LEU A 662 -3.75 -0.80 26.42
C LEU A 662 -5.13 -1.20 26.94
N HIS A 663 -5.62 -2.40 26.61
CA HIS A 663 -6.92 -2.89 27.04
C HIS A 663 -7.04 -2.93 28.57
N ASN A 664 -6.02 -3.40 29.27
CA ASN A 664 -5.98 -3.43 30.73
C ASN A 664 -6.02 -2.02 31.32
N LEU A 665 -5.26 -1.08 30.75
CA LEU A 665 -5.32 0.33 31.15
C LEU A 665 -6.69 0.95 30.86
N MET A 666 -7.32 0.60 29.73
CA MET A 666 -8.67 1.07 29.38
C MET A 666 -9.69 0.57 30.39
N LYS A 667 -9.61 -0.71 30.77
CA LYS A 667 -10.49 -1.29 31.80
C LYS A 667 -10.33 -0.56 33.13
N LYS A 668 -9.09 -0.29 33.56
CA LYS A 668 -8.79 0.47 34.78
C LYS A 668 -9.38 1.88 34.73
N LEU A 669 -9.07 2.64 33.68
CA LEU A 669 -9.59 3.99 33.48
C LEU A 669 -11.12 4.02 33.44
N PHE A 670 -11.73 3.06 32.75
CA PHE A 670 -13.17 2.96 32.63
C PHE A 670 -13.85 2.59 33.95
N MET A 671 -13.29 1.66 34.72
CA MET A 671 -13.80 1.37 36.08
C MET A 671 -13.74 2.61 36.98
N GLN A 672 -12.69 3.42 36.83
CA GLN A 672 -12.57 4.69 37.54
C GLN A 672 -13.65 5.69 37.08
N LEU A 673 -13.89 5.81 35.78
CA LEU A 673 -14.98 6.63 35.23
C LEU A 673 -16.34 6.20 35.82
N VAL A 674 -16.63 4.90 35.80
CA VAL A 674 -17.86 4.32 36.37
C VAL A 674 -17.96 4.60 37.88
N SER A 675 -16.84 4.54 38.60
CA SER A 675 -16.79 4.88 40.03
C SER A 675 -17.10 6.37 40.29
N GLU A 676 -16.70 7.26 39.38
CA GLU A 676 -16.98 8.69 39.47
C GLU A 676 -18.47 9.00 39.26
N PHE A 677 -19.10 8.35 38.28
CA PHE A 677 -20.56 8.42 38.12
C PHE A 677 -21.29 7.93 39.38
N LYS A 678 -20.86 6.81 39.97
CA LYS A 678 -21.42 6.30 41.23
C LYS A 678 -21.21 7.27 42.39
N ARG A 679 -20.03 7.89 42.50
CA ARG A 679 -19.68 8.88 43.54
C ARG A 679 -20.57 10.13 43.44
N LEU A 680 -20.97 10.52 42.23
CA LEU A 680 -21.89 11.63 41.98
C LEU A 680 -23.37 11.26 42.11
N GLY A 681 -23.68 10.02 42.54
CA GLY A 681 -25.02 9.57 42.91
C GLY A 681 -25.76 8.74 41.85
N ALA A 682 -25.16 8.51 40.68
CA ALA A 682 -25.78 7.77 39.59
C ALA A 682 -25.74 6.26 39.85
N THR A 683 -26.82 5.56 39.51
CA THR A 683 -26.85 4.10 39.51
C THR A 683 -26.54 3.59 38.11
N ILE A 684 -25.54 2.72 37.98
CA ILE A 684 -25.12 2.17 36.68
C ILE A 684 -25.98 0.95 36.35
N VAL A 685 -26.72 1.00 35.25
CA VAL A 685 -27.54 -0.13 34.75
C VAL A 685 -26.67 -1.03 33.88
N TYR A 686 -26.04 -0.43 32.87
CA TYR A 686 -25.17 -1.12 31.93
C TYR A 686 -23.96 -0.24 31.61
N ALA A 687 -22.79 -0.86 31.45
CA ALA A 687 -21.56 -0.15 31.10
C ALA A 687 -20.63 -1.03 30.28
N ASN A 688 -20.28 -0.56 29.08
CA ASN A 688 -19.19 -1.09 28.26
C ASN A 688 -18.32 0.08 27.75
N PHE A 689 -17.24 -0.22 27.02
CA PHE A 689 -16.30 0.82 26.56
C PHE A 689 -16.88 1.89 25.61
N SER A 690 -18.06 1.67 25.03
CA SER A 690 -18.69 2.63 24.10
C SER A 690 -20.03 3.19 24.59
N LYS A 691 -20.68 2.54 25.58
CA LYS A 691 -22.04 2.85 26.03
C LYS A 691 -22.15 2.77 27.54
N LEU A 692 -22.77 3.78 28.13
CA LEU A 692 -23.05 3.89 29.55
C LEU A 692 -24.53 4.22 29.79
N LEU A 693 -25.23 3.33 30.47
CA LEU A 693 -26.64 3.49 30.82
C LEU A 693 -26.77 3.79 32.32
N LEU A 694 -27.31 4.97 32.61
CA LEU A 694 -27.39 5.53 33.95
C LEU A 694 -28.84 5.65 34.40
N CYS A 695 -29.15 5.18 35.60
CA CYS A 695 -30.39 5.48 36.29
C CYS A 695 -30.18 6.71 37.20
N THR A 696 -30.89 7.80 36.88
CA THR A 696 -30.72 9.11 37.52
C THR A 696 -31.49 9.25 38.84
N LYS A 697 -32.43 8.34 39.12
CA LYS A 697 -33.40 8.39 40.23
C LYS A 697 -34.32 9.62 40.18
N LYS A 698 -34.34 10.36 39.06
CA LYS A 698 -35.25 11.48 38.83
C LYS A 698 -36.55 10.99 38.20
N ARG A 699 -37.63 11.73 38.45
CA ARG A 699 -38.98 11.37 37.98
C ARG A 699 -39.36 12.05 36.66
N THR A 700 -38.75 13.20 36.37
CA THR A 700 -38.98 13.97 35.15
C THR A 700 -37.74 13.92 34.27
N VAL A 701 -37.94 13.98 32.96
CA VAL A 701 -36.86 13.94 31.96
C VAL A 701 -35.97 15.18 32.08
N GLU A 702 -36.56 16.36 32.28
CA GLU A 702 -35.82 17.63 32.44
C GLU A 702 -34.84 17.60 33.62
N ASP A 703 -35.30 17.14 34.81
CA ASP A 703 -34.44 17.03 36.00
C ASP A 703 -33.34 15.98 35.82
N ALA A 704 -33.64 14.90 35.07
CA ALA A 704 -32.69 13.84 34.78
C ALA A 704 -31.57 14.35 33.88
N ILE A 705 -31.91 15.11 32.83
CA ILE A 705 -30.95 15.68 31.90
C ILE A 705 -30.07 16.72 32.60
N GLY A 706 -30.66 17.66 33.35
CA GLY A 706 -29.88 18.66 34.09
C GLY A 706 -28.93 18.02 35.12
N TYR A 707 -29.36 16.92 35.75
CA TYR A 707 -28.47 16.13 36.62
C TYR A 707 -27.31 15.49 35.83
N VAL A 708 -27.60 14.84 34.70
CA VAL A 708 -26.56 14.18 33.89
C VAL A 708 -25.59 15.22 33.30
N GLU A 709 -26.07 16.38 32.86
CA GLU A 709 -25.23 17.46 32.35
C GLU A 709 -24.25 17.99 33.40
N PHE A 710 -24.74 18.20 34.64
CA PHE A 710 -23.89 18.54 35.78
C PHE A 710 -22.83 17.47 36.04
N VAL A 711 -23.22 16.19 36.01
CA VAL A 711 -22.30 15.06 36.23
C VAL A 711 -21.24 14.97 35.13
N VAL A 712 -21.66 15.04 33.86
CA VAL A 712 -20.76 14.99 32.69
C VAL A 712 -19.79 16.16 32.72
N THR A 713 -20.26 17.38 32.99
CA THR A 713 -19.41 18.58 33.12
C THR A 713 -18.40 18.42 34.26
N SER A 714 -18.84 17.91 35.41
CA SER A 714 -17.96 17.64 36.56
C SER A 714 -16.88 16.60 36.25
N ILE A 715 -17.20 15.60 35.43
CA ILE A 715 -16.25 14.57 34.99
C ILE A 715 -15.27 15.12 33.96
N ARG A 716 -15.73 15.91 32.97
CA ARG A 716 -14.88 16.55 31.95
C ARG A 716 -13.86 17.52 32.55
N ASN A 717 -14.18 18.14 33.69
CA ASN A 717 -13.27 19.01 34.43
C ASN A 717 -12.11 18.27 35.12
N LYS A 718 -12.13 16.94 35.18
CA LYS A 718 -11.01 16.15 35.69
C LYS A 718 -10.02 15.87 34.56
N GLU A 719 -8.75 16.20 34.80
CA GLU A 719 -7.66 16.01 33.83
C GLU A 719 -7.61 14.59 33.23
N LEU A 720 -7.89 13.58 34.04
CA LEU A 720 -7.88 12.17 33.64
C LEU A 720 -8.90 11.83 32.54
N PHE A 721 -10.03 12.55 32.46
CA PHE A 721 -11.12 12.25 31.52
C PHE A 721 -11.29 13.32 30.44
N HIS A 722 -10.39 14.30 30.34
CA HIS A 722 -10.51 15.42 29.42
C HIS A 722 -10.60 14.99 27.95
N GLY A 723 -9.93 13.89 27.57
CA GLY A 723 -9.96 13.37 26.21
C GLY A 723 -11.11 12.40 25.91
N ILE A 724 -12.02 12.14 26.86
CA ILE A 724 -13.20 11.29 26.63
C ILE A 724 -14.36 12.16 26.19
N GLN A 725 -14.91 11.88 25.01
CA GLN A 725 -16.12 12.52 24.56
C GLN A 725 -17.32 11.69 25.04
N ILE A 726 -18.27 12.39 25.67
CA ILE A 726 -19.49 11.81 26.23
C ILE A 726 -20.66 12.52 25.57
N SER A 727 -21.46 11.80 24.79
CA SER A 727 -22.64 12.33 24.08
C SER A 727 -23.92 11.63 24.55
N TYR A 728 -25.05 12.30 24.36
CA TYR A 728 -26.36 11.74 24.70
C TYR A 728 -26.89 10.91 23.53
N HIS A 729 -27.23 9.65 23.80
CA HIS A 729 -27.84 8.78 22.80
C HIS A 729 -29.36 8.80 22.91
N GLN A 730 -29.88 8.44 24.09
CA GLN A 730 -31.29 8.12 24.28
C GLN A 730 -31.70 8.34 25.74
N CYS A 731 -32.98 8.65 25.96
CA CYS A 731 -33.58 8.75 27.29
C CYS A 731 -34.75 7.78 27.43
N TRP A 732 -34.90 7.19 28.61
CA TRP A 732 -35.92 6.21 28.96
C TRP A 732 -36.64 6.67 30.23
N GLU A 733 -37.95 6.90 30.18
CA GLU A 733 -38.71 7.25 31.39
C GLU A 733 -38.91 6.04 32.29
N TYR A 734 -39.12 4.89 31.66
CA TYR A 734 -39.26 3.60 32.29
C TYR A 734 -38.46 2.58 31.48
N LEU A 735 -37.64 1.77 32.15
CA LEU A 735 -36.77 0.80 31.48
C LEU A 735 -36.80 -0.56 32.17
N VAL A 736 -37.12 -1.59 31.40
CA VAL A 736 -36.90 -2.99 31.76
C VAL A 736 -35.66 -3.45 31.00
N TRP A 737 -34.62 -3.82 31.75
CA TRP A 737 -33.32 -4.14 31.19
C TRP A 737 -32.88 -5.56 31.58
N LEU A 738 -32.46 -6.35 30.59
CA LEU A 738 -31.79 -7.63 30.82
C LEU A 738 -30.34 -7.58 30.32
N ASP A 739 -30.16 -7.21 29.05
CA ASP A 739 -28.86 -7.02 28.41
C ASP A 739 -28.96 -6.11 27.17
N LEU A 740 -27.85 -5.91 26.45
CA LEU A 740 -27.79 -5.05 25.26
C LEU A 740 -28.77 -5.48 24.13
N SER A 741 -29.05 -6.77 24.02
CA SER A 741 -29.92 -7.36 23.00
C SER A 741 -31.37 -7.53 23.47
N ASN A 742 -31.64 -7.35 24.76
CA ASN A 742 -32.90 -7.65 25.41
C ASN A 742 -33.26 -6.52 26.41
N HIS A 743 -34.02 -5.54 25.94
CA HIS A 743 -34.53 -4.43 26.74
C HIS A 743 -35.83 -3.88 26.16
N GLY A 744 -36.63 -3.26 27.02
CA GLY A 744 -37.83 -2.56 26.58
C GLY A 744 -38.22 -1.47 27.57
N GLY A 745 -38.86 -0.42 27.08
CA GLY A 745 -39.15 0.75 27.90
C GLY A 745 -39.94 1.82 27.19
N VAL A 746 -40.37 2.80 27.99
CA VAL A 746 -40.99 4.03 27.50
C VAL A 746 -39.88 5.02 27.18
N LYS A 747 -39.81 5.45 25.92
CA LYS A 747 -38.85 6.45 25.46
C LYS A 747 -39.23 7.82 26.00
N GLY A 748 -38.25 8.52 26.55
CA GLY A 748 -38.38 9.92 26.93
C GLY A 748 -37.94 10.82 25.79
N ASN A 749 -38.65 11.93 25.59
CA ASN A 749 -38.29 12.93 24.59
C ASN A 749 -37.08 13.74 25.06
N LEU A 750 -35.95 13.61 24.36
CA LEU A 750 -34.79 14.49 24.55
C LEU A 750 -35.11 15.89 23.99
N PRO A 751 -34.81 16.98 24.71
CA PRO A 751 -34.96 18.33 24.17
C PRO A 751 -34.15 18.51 22.88
N LYS A 752 -34.75 19.16 21.87
CA LYS A 752 -34.12 19.40 20.56
C LYS A 752 -32.81 20.18 20.75
N GLY A 753 -31.68 19.60 20.32
CA GLY A 753 -30.33 20.20 20.43
C GLY A 753 -29.34 19.45 21.34
N LEU A 754 -29.80 18.58 22.24
CA LEU A 754 -28.92 17.85 23.19
C LEU A 754 -28.10 16.71 22.56
N ALA A 755 -28.52 16.19 21.41
CA ALA A 755 -27.74 15.21 20.64
C ALA A 755 -26.40 15.78 20.14
N GLY A 756 -26.26 17.12 20.08
CA GLY A 756 -25.05 17.83 19.65
C GLY A 756 -24.17 18.37 20.77
N VAL A 757 -24.54 18.21 22.05
CA VAL A 757 -23.77 18.75 23.19
C VAL A 757 -22.58 17.83 23.51
N GLY A 758 -21.62 17.84 22.61
CA GLY A 758 -20.39 17.04 22.63
C GLY A 758 -19.29 17.61 21.75
N GLU A 759 -19.61 18.49 20.81
CA GLU A 759 -18.62 19.31 20.12
C GLU A 759 -18.23 20.47 21.03
N GLY A 760 -16.97 20.54 21.44
CA GLY A 760 -16.45 21.70 22.17
C GLY A 760 -16.76 23.00 21.41
N GLU A 761 -17.05 24.08 22.14
CA GLU A 761 -17.51 25.41 21.69
C GLU A 761 -16.56 26.19 20.74
N LEU A 762 -15.86 25.51 19.83
CA LEU A 762 -14.95 26.09 18.85
C LEU A 762 -15.38 25.88 17.38
N MET A 763 -16.45 25.11 17.11
CA MET A 763 -16.92 24.83 15.74
C MET A 763 -18.31 25.43 15.41
N THR A 764 -19.18 25.66 16.38
CA THR A 764 -20.56 26.14 16.16
C THR A 764 -20.68 27.62 15.79
N ARG A 765 -19.59 28.41 15.88
CA ARG A 765 -19.62 29.81 15.44
C ARG A 765 -19.57 29.98 13.90
N ARG A 766 -19.24 28.92 13.15
CA ARG A 766 -19.15 29.00 11.68
C ARG A 766 -20.43 28.70 10.91
N THR A 767 -21.43 28.09 11.53
CA THR A 767 -22.67 27.69 10.83
C THR A 767 -23.81 28.70 10.99
N ASN A 768 -23.74 29.60 11.96
CA ASN A 768 -24.84 30.54 12.24
C ASN A 768 -24.62 31.97 11.67
N GLU A 769 -23.51 32.25 10.97
CA GLU A 769 -23.23 33.58 10.39
C GLU A 769 -23.39 33.62 8.85
N GLU A 770 -23.83 32.53 8.18
CA GLU A 770 -24.00 32.48 6.71
C GLU A 770 -25.44 32.16 6.21
N GLU A 771 -26.42 31.97 7.10
CA GLU A 771 -27.84 31.72 6.73
C GLU A 771 -28.80 32.83 7.18
N GLU A 772 -28.33 34.07 7.29
CA GLU A 772 -29.20 35.25 7.40
C GLU A 772 -28.97 36.18 6.21
N GLY A 773 -29.65 35.90 5.11
CA GLY A 773 -29.69 36.79 3.95
C GLY A 773 -30.32 36.14 2.74
N GLU A 774 -31.65 36.29 2.62
CA GLU A 774 -32.41 36.59 1.39
C GLU A 774 -33.90 36.30 1.65
N GLU A 775 -34.61 37.29 2.18
CA GLU A 775 -36.05 37.45 1.96
C GLU A 775 -36.21 38.23 0.64
N ASP A 776 -37.04 37.73 -0.29
CA ASP A 776 -38.01 38.53 -1.07
C ASP A 776 -38.83 37.65 -2.04
N GLU A 777 -40.14 37.58 -1.71
CA GLU A 777 -41.34 37.79 -2.54
C GLU A 777 -41.64 37.07 -3.88
N ASP A 778 -42.84 36.47 -3.88
CA ASP A 778 -43.88 36.43 -4.94
C ASP A 778 -44.13 35.22 -5.88
N GLU A 779 -45.31 34.63 -5.61
CA GLU A 779 -46.45 34.35 -6.52
C GLU A 779 -46.62 33.01 -7.28
N GLU A 780 -47.74 32.36 -6.90
CA GLU A 780 -48.78 31.73 -7.72
C GLU A 780 -48.83 30.20 -8.01
N GLU A 781 -49.88 29.62 -7.41
CA GLU A 781 -50.86 28.62 -7.88
C GLU A 781 -50.50 27.14 -8.06
N GLY A 782 -51.20 26.27 -7.31
CA GLY A 782 -51.39 24.88 -7.72
C GLY A 782 -51.86 23.85 -6.70
N VAL A 783 -53.09 24.00 -6.19
CA VAL A 783 -53.99 22.92 -5.71
C VAL A 783 -53.70 22.28 -4.34
N GLN A 784 -54.46 22.77 -3.34
CA GLN A 784 -54.88 22.02 -2.17
C GLN A 784 -55.61 20.72 -2.56
N LEU A 785 -55.10 19.59 -2.08
CA LEU A 785 -55.92 18.46 -1.72
C LEU A 785 -55.66 18.17 -0.23
N ASN A 786 -56.65 18.54 0.56
CA ASN A 786 -56.80 18.16 1.96
C ASN A 786 -56.54 16.66 2.12
N LYS A 787 -55.49 16.31 2.85
CA LYS A 787 -55.46 15.13 3.70
C LYS A 787 -55.24 15.65 5.09
N ASP A 788 -56.38 15.85 5.74
CA ASP A 788 -56.68 15.63 7.15
C ASP A 788 -55.47 15.60 8.09
N ASP A 789 -55.55 16.48 9.08
CA ASP A 789 -54.96 16.36 10.39
C ASP A 789 -55.04 14.89 10.89
N GLU A 790 -54.03 14.08 10.59
CA GLU A 790 -53.73 12.87 11.35
C GLU A 790 -52.91 13.33 12.55
N ASP A 791 -53.60 13.38 13.69
CA ASP A 791 -53.05 13.56 15.02
C ASP A 791 -51.61 13.01 15.11
N GLU A 792 -50.62 13.88 15.39
CA GLU A 792 -49.35 13.41 15.96
C GLU A 792 -49.73 12.69 17.25
N ASP A 793 -49.68 11.36 17.22
CA ASP A 793 -49.93 10.48 18.36
C ASP A 793 -48.90 10.82 19.45
N ASP A 794 -49.24 11.79 20.29
CA ASP A 794 -48.48 12.30 21.44
C ASP A 794 -48.46 11.27 22.60
N GLY A 795 -48.59 9.98 22.24
CA GLY A 795 -48.50 8.85 23.11
C GLY A 795 -47.04 8.49 23.42
N PRO A 796 -46.75 7.93 24.60
CA PRO A 796 -45.40 7.47 24.94
C PRO A 796 -44.92 6.41 23.92
N GLU A 797 -43.83 6.69 23.20
CA GLU A 797 -43.23 5.73 22.27
C GLU A 797 -42.64 4.55 23.09
N ILE A 798 -43.32 3.40 23.03
CA ILE A 798 -42.87 2.18 23.72
C ILE A 798 -41.97 1.38 22.78
N ILE A 799 -40.72 1.14 23.21
CA ILE A 799 -39.77 0.30 22.47
C ILE A 799 -39.68 -1.04 23.17
N MET A 800 -39.83 -2.13 22.41
CA MET A 800 -39.72 -3.51 22.90
C MET A 800 -38.71 -4.27 22.04
N ASN A 801 -37.46 -4.36 22.50
CA ASN A 801 -36.38 -5.03 21.79
C ASN A 801 -35.99 -6.32 22.52
N TRP A 802 -36.59 -7.44 22.12
CA TRP A 802 -36.41 -8.74 22.78
C TRP A 802 -35.93 -9.80 21.79
N ASN A 803 -34.63 -9.82 21.49
CA ASN A 803 -34.04 -10.82 20.58
C ASN A 803 -34.24 -12.27 21.07
N MET A 804 -34.40 -12.48 22.38
CA MET A 804 -34.69 -13.79 22.95
C MET A 804 -35.99 -14.42 22.41
N VAL A 805 -36.92 -13.63 21.88
CA VAL A 805 -38.21 -14.10 21.33
C VAL A 805 -38.01 -15.09 20.18
N GLU A 806 -36.96 -14.91 19.37
CA GLU A 806 -36.64 -15.81 18.25
C GLU A 806 -36.29 -17.24 18.69
N TYR A 807 -35.93 -17.41 19.96
CA TYR A 807 -35.53 -18.69 20.55
C TYR A 807 -36.61 -19.29 21.46
N LEU A 808 -37.71 -18.58 21.72
CA LEU A 808 -38.81 -19.05 22.55
C LEU A 808 -39.79 -19.94 21.76
N PRO A 809 -40.57 -20.82 22.43
CA PRO A 809 -41.67 -21.55 21.79
C PRO A 809 -42.73 -20.61 21.21
N GLU A 810 -43.37 -21.01 20.11
CA GLU A 810 -44.34 -20.20 19.37
C GLU A 810 -45.51 -19.68 20.24
N SER A 811 -45.93 -20.48 21.23
CA SER A 811 -46.95 -20.08 22.21
C SER A 811 -46.53 -18.91 23.11
N VAL A 812 -45.24 -18.76 23.38
CA VAL A 812 -44.69 -17.68 24.23
C VAL A 812 -44.37 -16.45 23.37
N ARG A 813 -44.01 -16.62 22.10
CA ARG A 813 -43.72 -15.51 21.18
C ARG A 813 -44.89 -14.55 21.02
N MET A 814 -46.12 -15.08 21.02
CA MET A 814 -47.33 -14.27 20.89
C MET A 814 -47.49 -13.23 22.02
N HIS A 815 -46.86 -13.45 23.18
CA HIS A 815 -46.90 -12.51 24.31
C HIS A 815 -45.93 -11.33 24.17
N PHE A 816 -44.97 -11.38 23.24
CA PHE A 816 -44.00 -10.31 22.99
C PHE A 816 -44.35 -9.46 21.76
N SER A 817 -45.25 -9.95 20.90
CA SER A 817 -45.72 -9.26 19.69
C SER A 817 -47.02 -8.48 19.89
N ALA A 818 -47.56 -8.46 21.11
CA ALA A 818 -48.76 -7.75 21.53
C ALA A 818 -48.36 -6.63 22.48
#